data_AF-A0A976QU94-F1
#
_entry.id   AF-A0A976QU94-F1
#
_cell.length_a   1.000
_cell.length_b   1.000
_cell.length_c   1.000
_cell.angle_alpha   90.00
_cell.angle_beta   90.00
_cell.angle_gamma   90.00
#
_symmetry.space_group_name_H-M   'P 1'
#
loop_
_entity.id
_entity.type
_entity.pdbx_description
1 polymer ?
#
loop_
_entity_poly.entity_id
_entity_poly.type
_entity_poly.pdbx_seq_one_letter_code
_entity_poly.pdbx_strand_id
1 'polypeptide(L)'
;MSNLGSFVRENLVSYHGEPVSHTTLSFDPNVRLNQIIKQLSVSLDELAHMSMNFYSELVNGPKAHKRHRNLWLPEECSFKMLDSFISHFPTGNEKGSYYALDFGGSNFRAVRILIDGSGKMHRNQSTFSLRYSSALGPKGLLDQKATATELFDHFATKIGQVIRESGDDPEPSVPYNVGFTFSFPCTMLSHSNAILLDWTKDFETGRATNDQVEGKDVGVLMDEAFARNKINAKVSIILNDTVGTLLCCAYQKPKDYPPCKIGVILGTGFNICYEEDEYDRFGYVGRVINIECGNFDKELPFTPVDYEIDYYTSNRGRGKLEKLVSGAYLGEIIRRYMILYLADKASSRMWEPGTFSSEDASLILNDETEDLNVTKEVTFRSWNVRLPKHTLIGLRKICEAVFSRSAGFAAASICATARKAKAFVTSKASVAVDGSLYIKNEWYRNKLQYYIDNVTTPDIRGGSFISNMYYKNEQSYFKPLMANTEYIKSYLHKVLDPRNIQKNGFIYNDLDTEHTISSQHISRIINLENDNSVPKINLEITRTQPRFKKLENLIRESDFWKTVSFDHKSSINPFPHVNEGASLIMNLPIHEILHTRSNHRLSRRAHPKWYVAKYRKFMKKKLLKEKLSQLHLESTND
;
A
#
# COMPACT_ATOMS: atom_id res chain seq x y z
N MET A 1 -7.03 27.12 13.36
CA MET A 1 -5.83 27.39 12.54
C MET A 1 -6.30 27.89 11.19
N SER A 2 -6.45 29.20 11.08
CA SER A 2 -6.87 29.93 9.89
C SER A 2 -5.63 30.47 9.16
N ASN A 3 -5.66 30.44 7.82
CA ASN A 3 -4.76 31.18 6.91
C ASN A 3 -3.26 30.82 6.89
N LEU A 4 -2.88 29.53 6.78
CA LEU A 4 -1.69 29.22 5.98
C LEU A 4 -2.15 28.92 4.55
N GLY A 5 -1.98 29.89 3.65
CA GLY A 5 -2.17 29.70 2.23
C GLY A 5 -1.31 28.51 1.76
N SER A 6 -1.94 27.54 1.12
CA SER A 6 -1.21 26.52 0.36
C SER A 6 -0.27 27.23 -0.62
N PHE A 7 0.93 26.69 -0.81
CA PHE A 7 1.90 27.22 -1.77
C PHE A 7 1.29 27.27 -3.19
N VAL A 8 0.29 26.42 -3.50
CA VAL A 8 -0.53 26.49 -4.73
C VAL A 8 -1.35 27.78 -4.82
N ARG A 9 -1.82 28.37 -3.70
CA ARG A 9 -2.45 29.70 -3.71
C ARG A 9 -1.45 30.80 -4.03
N GLU A 10 -0.23 30.73 -3.51
CA GLU A 10 0.81 31.76 -3.72
C GLU A 10 1.45 31.65 -5.13
N ASN A 11 1.59 30.43 -5.67
CA ASN A 11 2.20 30.18 -6.97
C ASN A 11 1.28 30.32 -8.18
N LEU A 12 0.00 30.65 -7.97
CA LEU A 12 -0.83 31.17 -9.05
C LEU A 12 -0.30 32.53 -9.57
N VAL A 13 0.61 33.20 -8.84
CA VAL A 13 1.10 34.54 -9.21
C VAL A 13 2.63 34.69 -9.26
N SER A 14 3.46 33.94 -8.51
CA SER A 14 4.92 34.15 -8.60
C SER A 14 5.79 33.01 -8.06
N TYR A 15 6.55 32.36 -8.95
CA TYR A 15 7.79 31.66 -8.57
C TYR A 15 8.92 32.12 -9.48
N HIS A 16 9.84 32.91 -8.92
CA HIS A 16 11.08 33.35 -9.56
C HIS A 16 12.25 32.62 -8.90
N GLY A 17 12.98 31.80 -9.67
CA GLY A 17 14.31 31.30 -9.26
C GLY A 17 14.75 30.01 -9.95
N GLU A 18 15.49 30.17 -11.06
CA GLU A 18 16.29 29.19 -11.84
C GLU A 18 15.58 28.27 -12.86
N PRO A 19 16.21 27.98 -14.02
CA PRO A 19 15.53 27.88 -15.31
C PRO A 19 15.32 26.43 -15.76
N VAL A 20 14.19 25.83 -15.40
CA VAL A 20 13.65 24.66 -16.11
C VAL A 20 12.23 25.01 -16.56
N SER A 21 12.14 25.71 -17.69
CA SER A 21 10.91 26.13 -18.42
C SER A 21 9.58 25.92 -17.67
N HIS A 22 9.29 26.76 -16.67
CA HIS A 22 7.97 26.80 -16.07
C HIS A 22 7.03 27.56 -17.00
N THR A 23 6.38 26.87 -17.94
CA THR A 23 5.19 27.44 -18.57
C THR A 23 4.15 27.60 -17.48
N THR A 24 3.82 28.85 -17.13
CA THR A 24 2.61 29.19 -16.38
C THR A 24 1.44 28.40 -16.96
N LEU A 25 0.64 27.77 -16.09
CA LEU A 25 -0.52 27.00 -16.52
C LEU A 25 -1.45 27.91 -17.33
N SER A 26 -1.87 27.46 -18.51
CA SER A 26 -2.70 28.24 -19.42
C SER A 26 -4.04 28.62 -18.78
N PHE A 27 -4.63 29.75 -19.18
CA PHE A 27 -6.02 30.08 -18.83
C PHE A 27 -7.04 29.18 -19.55
N ASP A 28 -6.66 28.61 -20.70
CA ASP A 28 -7.47 27.64 -21.44
C ASP A 28 -7.48 26.27 -20.71
N PRO A 29 -8.67 25.75 -20.32
CA PRO A 29 -8.76 24.50 -19.57
C PRO A 29 -8.19 23.27 -20.30
N ASN A 30 -8.33 23.18 -21.63
CA ASN A 30 -7.82 22.03 -22.38
C ASN A 30 -6.29 22.06 -22.48
N VAL A 31 -5.73 23.24 -22.75
CA VAL A 31 -4.26 23.43 -22.77
C VAL A 31 -3.70 23.18 -21.38
N ARG A 32 -4.36 23.70 -20.34
CA ARG A 32 -3.97 23.50 -18.94
C ARG A 32 -3.98 22.02 -18.55
N LEU A 33 -5.03 21.28 -18.90
CA LEU A 33 -5.11 19.85 -18.63
C LEU A 33 -3.97 19.09 -19.29
N ASN A 34 -3.64 19.41 -20.56
CA ASN A 34 -2.52 18.80 -21.26
C ASN A 34 -1.17 19.13 -20.60
N GLN A 35 -0.97 20.37 -20.13
CA GLN A 35 0.23 20.75 -19.36
C GLN A 35 0.34 19.94 -18.06
N ILE A 36 -0.77 19.77 -17.32
CA ILE A 36 -0.82 18.95 -16.09
C ILE A 36 -0.48 17.49 -16.40
N ILE A 37 -1.13 16.89 -17.40
CA ILE A 37 -0.87 15.49 -17.79
C ILE A 37 0.59 15.31 -18.21
N LYS A 38 1.18 16.27 -18.94
CA LYS A 38 2.59 16.23 -19.34
C LYS A 38 3.53 16.23 -18.13
N GLN A 39 3.26 17.02 -17.09
CA GLN A 39 4.05 17.02 -15.85
C GLN A 39 3.98 15.69 -15.09
N LEU A 40 2.87 14.98 -15.20
CA LEU A 40 2.63 13.69 -14.54
C LEU A 40 3.07 12.49 -15.38
N SER A 41 3.38 12.69 -16.67
CA SER A 41 3.75 11.60 -17.57
C SER A 41 5.18 11.15 -17.31
N VAL A 42 5.39 9.83 -17.34
CA VAL A 42 6.70 9.20 -17.26
C VAL A 42 6.88 8.25 -18.44
N SER A 43 8.01 8.38 -19.13
CA SER A 43 8.39 7.56 -20.27
C SER A 43 8.98 6.22 -19.81
N LEU A 44 8.99 5.23 -20.72
CA LEU A 44 9.62 3.94 -20.44
C LEU A 44 11.13 4.07 -20.23
N ASP A 45 11.79 5.01 -20.90
CA ASP A 45 13.22 5.27 -20.74
C ASP A 45 13.55 5.84 -19.37
N GLU A 46 12.74 6.79 -18.87
CA GLU A 46 12.87 7.31 -17.50
C GLU A 46 12.67 6.20 -16.46
N LEU A 47 11.69 5.32 -16.67
CA LEU A 47 11.46 4.18 -15.78
C LEU A 47 12.60 3.14 -15.83
N ALA A 48 13.19 2.92 -17.00
CA ALA A 48 14.36 2.04 -17.15
C ALA A 48 15.59 2.62 -16.45
N HIS A 49 15.83 3.93 -16.57
CA HIS A 49 16.88 4.62 -15.82
C HIS A 49 16.66 4.55 -14.30
N MET A 50 15.43 4.81 -13.84
CA MET A 50 15.07 4.65 -12.43
C MET A 50 15.33 3.22 -11.94
N SER A 51 14.94 2.21 -12.71
CA SER A 51 15.19 0.79 -12.39
C SER A 51 16.69 0.50 -12.23
N MET A 52 17.54 1.06 -13.08
CA MET A 52 19.00 0.92 -12.98
C MET A 52 19.58 1.60 -11.74
N ASN A 53 19.12 2.81 -11.41
CA ASN A 53 19.52 3.52 -10.19
C ASN A 53 19.06 2.75 -8.93
N PHE A 54 17.83 2.23 -8.93
CA PHE A 54 17.29 1.40 -7.86
C PHE A 54 18.11 0.12 -7.68
N TYR A 55 18.47 -0.56 -8.78
CA TYR A 55 19.33 -1.74 -8.74
C TYR A 55 20.72 -1.43 -8.17
N SER A 56 21.31 -0.29 -8.54
CA SER A 56 22.60 0.16 -8.02
C SER A 56 22.56 0.33 -6.49
N GLU A 57 21.49 0.93 -5.98
CA GLU A 57 21.26 1.05 -4.54
C GLU A 57 21.06 -0.33 -3.87
N LEU A 58 20.39 -1.28 -4.52
CA LEU A 58 20.25 -2.66 -4.02
C LEU A 58 21.58 -3.42 -3.99
N VAL A 59 22.53 -3.11 -4.89
CA VAL A 59 23.88 -3.67 -4.87
C VAL A 59 24.72 -3.06 -3.74
N ASN A 60 24.53 -1.77 -3.45
CA ASN A 60 25.26 -1.05 -2.42
C ASN A 60 24.71 -1.29 -1.01
N GLY A 61 23.41 -1.47 -0.89
CA GLY A 61 22.69 -1.64 0.38
C GLY A 61 23.28 -2.70 1.31
N PRO A 62 23.45 -3.96 0.87
CA PRO A 62 24.08 -5.00 1.69
C PRO A 62 25.53 -4.67 2.11
N LYS A 63 26.28 -3.96 1.25
CA LYS A 63 27.64 -3.50 1.57
C LYS A 63 27.64 -2.38 2.61
N ALA A 64 26.64 -1.50 2.57
CA ALA A 64 26.45 -0.46 3.57
C ALA A 64 26.06 -1.09 4.91
N HIS A 65 25.10 -2.02 4.93
CA HIS A 65 24.71 -2.77 6.12
C HIS A 65 25.92 -3.47 6.78
N LYS A 66 26.77 -4.15 5.98
CA LYS A 66 27.98 -4.80 6.48
C LYS A 66 28.93 -3.83 7.18
N ARG A 67 29.07 -2.61 6.68
CA ARG A 67 29.94 -1.58 7.27
C ARG A 67 29.33 -0.94 8.51
N HIS A 68 28.02 -0.71 8.49
CA HIS A 68 27.26 0.03 9.50
C HIS A 68 26.03 -0.77 9.94
N ARG A 69 26.25 -1.87 10.67
CA ARG A 69 25.15 -2.74 11.09
C ARG A 69 24.14 -1.97 11.93
N ASN A 70 22.86 -2.10 11.59
CA ASN A 70 21.74 -1.42 12.26
C ASN A 70 21.80 0.12 12.23
N LEU A 71 22.61 0.71 11.35
CA LEU A 71 22.69 2.15 11.17
C LEU A 71 22.51 2.50 9.68
N TRP A 72 21.47 3.28 9.40
CA TRP A 72 21.22 3.79 8.05
C TRP A 72 21.94 5.11 7.81
N LEU A 73 22.74 5.17 6.74
CA LEU A 73 23.44 6.37 6.27
C LEU A 73 22.94 6.73 4.86
N PRO A 74 22.07 7.74 4.71
CA PRO A 74 21.46 8.11 3.43
C PRO A 74 22.46 8.47 2.33
N GLU A 75 23.65 8.96 2.70
CA GLU A 75 24.70 9.34 1.76
C GLU A 75 25.39 8.14 1.11
N GLU A 76 25.31 6.95 1.73
CA GLU A 76 25.88 5.71 1.19
C GLU A 76 24.84 4.84 0.48
N CYS A 77 23.61 4.82 0.97
CA CYS A 77 22.49 4.12 0.37
C CYS A 77 21.16 4.70 0.84
N SER A 78 20.23 4.89 -0.10
CA SER A 78 18.87 5.36 0.14
C SER A 78 18.04 4.36 0.94
N PHE A 79 18.40 3.07 0.89
CA PHE A 79 17.70 1.97 1.55
C PHE A 79 18.24 1.70 2.95
N LYS A 80 17.35 1.29 3.87
CA LYS A 80 17.75 0.90 5.24
C LYS A 80 18.29 -0.54 5.29
N MET A 81 17.84 -1.41 4.39
CA MET A 81 18.30 -2.81 4.26
C MET A 81 18.31 -3.55 5.61
N LEU A 82 17.12 -3.69 6.17
CA LEU A 82 16.89 -4.21 7.51
C LEU A 82 16.82 -5.73 7.50
N ASP A 83 17.46 -6.34 8.49
CA ASP A 83 17.44 -7.77 8.73
C ASP A 83 16.06 -8.20 9.24
N SER A 84 15.47 -9.25 8.65
CA SER A 84 14.19 -9.80 9.11
C SER A 84 14.34 -10.91 10.15
N PHE A 85 15.57 -11.43 10.35
CA PHE A 85 15.89 -12.63 11.12
C PHE A 85 15.28 -13.93 10.56
N ILE A 86 14.60 -13.90 9.41
CA ILE A 86 14.01 -15.09 8.79
C ILE A 86 15.05 -15.87 7.99
N SER A 87 15.42 -17.05 8.50
CA SER A 87 16.39 -17.96 7.86
C SER A 87 15.75 -19.09 7.06
N HIS A 88 14.50 -19.45 7.37
CA HIS A 88 13.80 -20.58 6.77
C HIS A 88 12.46 -20.15 6.19
N PHE A 89 12.15 -20.71 5.02
CA PHE A 89 10.86 -20.50 4.37
C PHE A 89 9.89 -21.62 4.77
N PRO A 90 8.58 -21.34 4.81
CA PRO A 90 7.59 -22.36 5.09
C PRO A 90 7.63 -23.47 4.03
N THR A 91 7.39 -24.69 4.49
CA THR A 91 7.36 -25.91 3.69
C THR A 91 5.98 -26.19 3.08
N GLY A 92 4.93 -25.57 3.61
CA GLY A 92 3.54 -25.87 3.28
C GLY A 92 2.91 -26.94 4.19
N ASN A 93 3.72 -27.59 5.03
CA ASN A 93 3.30 -28.67 5.92
C ASN A 93 3.07 -28.23 7.37
N GLU A 94 3.27 -26.94 7.67
CA GLU A 94 3.05 -26.36 9.00
C GLU A 94 1.60 -26.56 9.44
N LYS A 95 1.38 -26.85 10.72
CA LYS A 95 0.03 -27.10 11.29
C LYS A 95 -0.15 -26.36 12.60
N GLY A 96 -1.39 -26.04 12.94
CA GLY A 96 -1.76 -25.53 14.26
C GLY A 96 -2.57 -24.24 14.22
N SER A 97 -2.96 -23.78 15.41
CA SER A 97 -3.66 -22.52 15.64
C SER A 97 -2.68 -21.43 16.05
N TYR A 98 -2.71 -20.31 15.35
CA TYR A 98 -1.80 -19.19 15.53
C TYR A 98 -2.59 -17.89 15.71
N TYR A 99 -2.05 -16.99 16.53
CA TYR A 99 -2.60 -15.66 16.75
C TYR A 99 -1.68 -14.63 16.14
N ALA A 100 -2.25 -13.63 15.48
CA ALA A 100 -1.45 -12.55 14.94
C ALA A 100 -2.11 -11.18 15.07
N LEU A 101 -1.25 -10.18 15.21
CA LEU A 101 -1.55 -8.77 15.07
C LEU A 101 -0.99 -8.29 13.74
N ASP A 102 -1.78 -7.52 13.00
CA ASP A 102 -1.37 -6.87 11.76
C ASP A 102 -1.64 -5.37 11.87
N PHE A 103 -0.55 -4.61 12.00
CA PHE A 103 -0.56 -3.16 12.15
C PHE A 103 0.39 -2.52 11.15
N GLY A 104 -0.17 -1.79 10.20
CA GLY A 104 0.64 -1.19 9.13
C GLY A 104 -0.06 -0.21 8.19
N GLY A 105 -1.34 0.09 8.39
CA GLY A 105 -2.08 0.99 7.51
C GLY A 105 -3.38 1.48 8.16
N SER A 106 -4.39 1.81 7.34
CA SER A 106 -5.66 2.39 7.82
C SER A 106 -6.48 1.50 8.75
N ASN A 107 -6.20 0.19 8.79
CA ASN A 107 -6.86 -0.78 9.65
C ASN A 107 -5.82 -1.56 10.45
N PHE A 108 -6.17 -1.88 11.68
CA PHE A 108 -5.49 -2.85 12.53
C PHE A 108 -6.32 -4.14 12.54
N ARG A 109 -5.66 -5.29 12.53
CA ARG A 109 -6.32 -6.60 12.58
C ARG A 109 -5.76 -7.43 13.71
N ALA A 110 -6.67 -8.09 14.42
CA ALA A 110 -6.34 -9.20 15.29
C ALA A 110 -6.94 -10.46 14.66
N VAL A 111 -6.14 -11.49 14.50
CA VAL A 111 -6.54 -12.69 13.77
C VAL A 111 -6.15 -13.96 14.52
N ARG A 112 -7.04 -14.95 14.44
CA ARG A 112 -6.70 -16.35 14.67
C ARG A 112 -6.65 -17.06 13.32
N ILE A 113 -5.58 -17.81 13.11
CA ILE A 113 -5.32 -18.55 11.88
C ILE A 113 -5.11 -20.01 12.25
N LEU A 114 -5.96 -20.88 11.69
CA LEU A 114 -5.74 -22.32 11.69
C LEU A 114 -5.05 -22.72 10.38
N ILE A 115 -3.93 -23.42 10.51
CA ILE A 115 -3.13 -23.93 9.40
C ILE A 115 -3.21 -25.47 9.43
N ASP A 116 -3.53 -26.09 8.29
CA ASP A 116 -3.81 -27.53 8.20
C ASP A 116 -2.67 -28.37 7.58
N GLY A 117 -1.59 -27.70 7.14
CA GLY A 117 -0.43 -28.34 6.50
C GLY A 117 -0.69 -28.77 5.06
N SER A 118 -1.68 -28.17 4.38
CA SER A 118 -1.96 -28.36 2.97
C SER A 118 -1.71 -27.11 2.12
N GLY A 119 -0.98 -26.12 2.66
CA GLY A 119 -0.85 -24.79 2.06
C GLY A 119 -2.13 -23.93 2.22
N LYS A 120 -3.13 -24.41 2.97
CA LYS A 120 -4.38 -23.70 3.25
C LYS A 120 -4.35 -23.06 4.64
N MET A 121 -5.12 -21.97 4.78
CA MET A 121 -5.27 -21.20 6.02
C MET A 121 -6.75 -20.91 6.23
N HIS A 122 -7.29 -21.25 7.40
CA HIS A 122 -8.63 -20.89 7.83
C HIS A 122 -8.51 -19.74 8.83
N ARG A 123 -9.21 -18.63 8.57
CA ARG A 123 -9.06 -17.41 9.36
C ARG A 123 -10.35 -17.08 10.08
N ASN A 124 -10.24 -16.84 11.38
CA ASN A 124 -11.22 -16.09 12.16
C ASN A 124 -10.60 -14.73 12.43
N GLN A 125 -11.05 -13.71 11.70
CA GLN A 125 -10.47 -12.36 11.72
C GLN A 125 -11.45 -11.36 12.30
N SER A 126 -10.93 -10.47 13.15
CA SER A 126 -11.60 -9.23 13.54
C SER A 126 -10.80 -8.04 13.00
N THR A 127 -11.44 -7.19 12.19
CA THR A 127 -10.83 -5.99 11.63
C THR A 127 -11.30 -4.77 12.40
N PHE A 128 -10.38 -3.90 12.82
CA PHE A 128 -10.68 -2.68 13.55
C PHE A 128 -10.08 -1.49 12.82
N SER A 129 -10.92 -0.53 12.44
CA SER A 129 -10.43 0.70 11.83
C SER A 129 -9.85 1.61 12.90
N LEU A 130 -8.64 2.13 12.66
CA LEU A 130 -8.00 3.13 13.52
C LEU A 130 -8.29 4.57 13.06
N ARG A 131 -9.25 4.73 12.11
CA ARG A 131 -9.64 5.98 11.44
C ARG A 131 -8.45 6.76 10.87
N TYR A 132 -8.09 6.42 9.64
CA TYR A 132 -7.10 7.16 8.84
C TYR A 132 -7.46 7.09 7.35
N SER A 133 -7.91 8.22 6.78
CA SER A 133 -8.34 8.31 5.37
C SER A 133 -7.29 8.92 4.43
N SER A 134 -6.33 9.69 4.95
CA SER A 134 -5.25 10.33 4.18
C SER A 134 -4.12 10.80 5.09
N ALA A 135 -2.93 11.07 4.53
CA ALA A 135 -1.80 11.67 5.24
C ALA A 135 -2.19 12.89 6.06
N LEU A 136 -2.93 13.82 5.46
CA LEU A 136 -3.22 15.12 6.07
C LEU A 136 -4.56 15.17 6.84
N GLY A 137 -5.18 14.02 7.16
CA GLY A 137 -6.47 13.92 7.86
C GLY A 137 -6.35 13.68 9.38
N PRO A 138 -7.47 13.60 10.13
CA PRO A 138 -7.48 13.24 11.55
C PRO A 138 -6.90 11.83 11.79
N LYS A 139 -6.02 11.70 12.80
CA LYS A 139 -5.18 10.50 13.00
C LYS A 139 -5.56 9.61 14.20
N GLY A 140 -6.35 10.09 15.16
CA GLY A 140 -6.79 9.29 16.31
C GLY A 140 -5.60 8.73 17.12
N LEU A 141 -5.57 7.41 17.33
CA LEU A 141 -4.45 6.72 18.02
C LEU A 141 -3.10 6.83 17.28
N LEU A 142 -3.11 7.32 16.03
CA LEU A 142 -1.93 7.52 15.19
C LEU A 142 -1.38 8.95 15.30
N ASP A 143 -2.06 9.83 16.04
CA ASP A 143 -1.67 11.22 16.25
C ASP A 143 -0.49 11.34 17.23
N GLN A 144 0.31 12.40 17.07
CA GLN A 144 1.43 12.71 17.95
C GLN A 144 1.08 12.80 19.43
N LYS A 145 -0.17 13.13 19.77
CA LYS A 145 -0.66 13.27 21.15
C LYS A 145 -1.17 11.97 21.76
N ALA A 146 -1.45 10.94 20.96
CA ALA A 146 -1.75 9.61 21.50
C ALA A 146 -0.48 9.00 22.09
N THR A 147 -0.60 8.20 23.14
CA THR A 147 0.52 7.57 23.83
C THR A 147 0.80 6.15 23.30
N ALA A 148 2.03 5.66 23.49
CA ALA A 148 2.36 4.27 23.20
C ALA A 148 1.46 3.31 24.01
N THR A 149 1.23 3.62 25.28
CA THR A 149 0.36 2.83 26.16
C THR A 149 -1.05 2.69 25.58
N GLU A 150 -1.69 3.79 25.17
CA GLU A 150 -3.03 3.75 24.56
C GLU A 150 -3.09 2.91 23.29
N LEU A 151 -2.09 3.02 22.41
CA LEU A 151 -2.03 2.25 21.17
C LEU A 151 -1.87 0.75 21.43
N PHE A 152 -0.92 0.37 22.29
CA PHE A 152 -0.62 -1.04 22.54
C PHE A 152 -1.66 -1.71 23.45
N ASP A 153 -2.28 -0.98 24.38
CA ASP A 153 -3.41 -1.48 25.16
C ASP A 153 -4.64 -1.75 24.27
N HIS A 154 -4.85 -0.90 23.25
CA HIS A 154 -5.85 -1.17 22.22
C HIS A 154 -5.55 -2.50 21.51
N PHE A 155 -4.30 -2.74 21.08
CA PHE A 155 -3.92 -4.00 20.43
C PHE A 155 -4.15 -5.21 21.34
N ALA A 156 -3.71 -5.13 22.60
CA ALA A 156 -3.85 -6.19 23.58
C ALA A 156 -5.31 -6.54 23.84
N THR A 157 -6.15 -5.52 24.01
CA THR A 157 -7.60 -5.70 24.21
C THR A 157 -8.24 -6.43 23.03
N LYS A 158 -7.89 -6.07 21.79
CA LYS A 158 -8.48 -6.65 20.58
C LYS A 158 -8.06 -8.09 20.33
N ILE A 159 -6.78 -8.43 20.48
CA ILE A 159 -6.36 -9.84 20.34
C ILE A 159 -6.84 -10.68 21.53
N GLY A 160 -6.93 -10.11 22.73
CA GLY A 160 -7.56 -10.75 23.87
C GLY A 160 -9.03 -11.12 23.61
N GLN A 161 -9.76 -10.29 22.87
CA GLN A 161 -11.13 -10.63 22.42
C GLN A 161 -11.12 -11.84 21.48
N VAL A 162 -10.27 -11.83 20.44
CA VAL A 162 -10.14 -12.95 19.48
C VAL A 162 -9.73 -14.25 20.17
N ILE A 163 -8.83 -14.19 21.15
CA ILE A 163 -8.42 -15.36 21.95
C ILE A 163 -9.62 -15.92 22.74
N ARG A 164 -10.39 -15.08 23.44
CA ARG A 164 -11.57 -15.53 24.20
C ARG A 164 -12.66 -16.13 23.31
N GLU A 165 -12.84 -15.59 22.12
CA GLU A 165 -13.84 -16.07 21.14
C GLU A 165 -13.38 -17.33 20.38
N SER A 166 -12.10 -17.71 20.47
CA SER A 166 -11.54 -18.80 19.68
C SER A 166 -11.99 -20.20 20.11
N GLY A 167 -12.27 -20.38 21.39
CA GLY A 167 -12.45 -21.70 22.01
C GLY A 167 -11.16 -22.52 22.16
N ASP A 168 -9.98 -21.99 21.83
CA ASP A 168 -8.70 -22.63 22.14
C ASP A 168 -8.40 -22.48 23.63
N ASP A 169 -8.13 -23.58 24.34
CA ASP A 169 -7.84 -23.58 25.78
C ASP A 169 -6.48 -24.27 26.04
N PRO A 170 -5.35 -23.55 25.92
CA PRO A 170 -4.06 -24.07 26.32
C PRO A 170 -4.01 -24.20 27.85
N GLU A 171 -3.09 -25.03 28.34
CA GLU A 171 -2.79 -25.12 29.77
C GLU A 171 -2.61 -23.71 30.37
N PRO A 172 -3.23 -23.38 31.52
CA PRO A 172 -3.20 -22.02 32.08
C PRO A 172 -1.80 -21.43 32.31
N SER A 173 -0.78 -22.28 32.47
CA SER A 173 0.62 -21.89 32.62
C SER A 173 1.32 -21.53 31.30
N VAL A 174 0.69 -21.81 30.16
CA VAL A 174 1.27 -21.62 28.83
C VAL A 174 0.63 -20.40 28.16
N PRO A 175 1.40 -19.31 27.91
CA PRO A 175 0.86 -18.15 27.23
C PRO A 175 0.63 -18.42 25.73
N TYR A 176 -0.39 -17.78 25.14
CA TYR A 176 -0.59 -17.79 23.70
C TYR A 176 0.56 -17.08 22.99
N ASN A 177 1.11 -17.73 21.95
CA ASN A 177 2.11 -17.13 21.09
C ASN A 177 1.43 -16.22 20.04
N VAL A 178 1.74 -14.93 20.09
CA VAL A 178 1.21 -13.93 19.16
C VAL A 178 2.32 -13.47 18.21
N GLY A 179 2.11 -13.66 16.91
CA GLY A 179 2.93 -13.03 15.89
C GLY A 179 2.52 -11.58 15.68
N PHE A 180 3.48 -10.67 15.61
CA PHE A 180 3.22 -9.24 15.49
C PHE A 180 3.78 -8.71 14.18
N THR A 181 2.91 -8.57 13.18
CA THR A 181 3.25 -7.86 11.95
C THR A 181 3.18 -6.36 12.23
N PHE A 182 4.35 -5.73 12.34
CA PHE A 182 4.52 -4.32 12.64
C PHE A 182 5.22 -3.66 11.46
N SER A 183 4.42 -3.06 10.56
CA SER A 183 4.86 -2.64 9.23
C SER A 183 5.56 -1.29 9.22
N PHE A 184 6.58 -1.14 10.05
CA PHE A 184 7.40 0.05 10.17
C PHE A 184 8.87 -0.34 10.18
N PRO A 185 9.77 0.59 9.85
CA PRO A 185 11.21 0.33 9.87
C PRO A 185 11.66 0.02 11.31
N CYS A 186 12.07 -1.22 11.55
CA CYS A 186 12.57 -1.66 12.85
C CYS A 186 13.97 -2.26 12.75
N THR A 187 14.81 -1.98 13.75
CA THR A 187 16.02 -2.78 13.99
C THR A 187 15.64 -4.01 14.80
N MET A 188 15.72 -5.18 14.17
CA MET A 188 15.50 -6.46 14.85
C MET A 188 16.69 -6.78 15.77
N LEU A 189 16.40 -7.15 17.01
CA LEU A 189 17.38 -7.62 18.00
C LEU A 189 17.32 -9.14 18.17
N SER A 190 16.12 -9.70 18.04
CA SER A 190 15.80 -11.13 18.06
C SER A 190 14.53 -11.34 17.23
N HIS A 191 13.99 -12.56 17.15
CA HIS A 191 12.70 -12.77 16.51
C HIS A 191 11.55 -12.01 17.17
N SER A 192 11.59 -11.78 18.50
CA SER A 192 10.51 -11.18 19.29
C SER A 192 10.80 -9.76 19.79
N ASN A 193 11.96 -9.19 19.46
CA ASN A 193 12.42 -7.89 19.94
C ASN A 193 12.84 -7.01 18.77
N ALA A 194 12.26 -5.81 18.68
CA ALA A 194 12.48 -4.93 17.55
C ALA A 194 12.34 -3.46 17.96
N ILE A 195 13.37 -2.65 17.70
CA ILE A 195 13.34 -1.21 18.01
C ILE A 195 12.75 -0.45 16.81
N LEU A 196 11.64 0.26 17.00
CA LEU A 196 11.10 1.16 15.99
C LEU A 196 12.10 2.29 15.72
N LEU A 197 12.51 2.45 14.46
CA LEU A 197 13.45 3.48 14.05
C LEU A 197 12.78 4.85 13.84
N ASP A 198 11.67 4.85 13.09
CA ASP A 198 10.97 6.06 12.68
C ASP A 198 9.58 5.68 12.20
N TRP A 199 8.56 6.42 12.61
CA TRP A 199 7.24 6.31 12.05
C TRP A 199 7.22 6.73 10.58
N THR A 200 6.56 5.91 9.76
CA THR A 200 6.29 6.17 8.34
C THR A 200 4.79 6.31 8.12
N LYS A 201 4.33 6.48 6.86
CA LYS A 201 2.90 6.59 6.52
C LYS A 201 2.20 7.74 7.26
N ASP A 202 2.97 8.76 7.63
CA ASP A 202 2.53 9.92 8.42
C ASP A 202 1.96 9.58 9.81
N PHE A 203 2.37 8.46 10.41
CA PHE A 203 2.03 8.11 11.78
C PHE A 203 2.94 8.89 12.73
N GLU A 204 2.43 9.22 13.91
CA GLU A 204 3.16 10.09 14.84
C GLU A 204 3.02 9.68 16.31
N THR A 205 2.33 8.58 16.63
CA THR A 205 1.98 8.16 18.00
C THR A 205 3.13 8.37 18.99
N GLY A 206 2.86 9.20 19.98
CA GLY A 206 3.73 9.48 21.12
C GLY A 206 4.81 10.54 20.87
N ARG A 207 4.95 11.11 19.66
CA ARG A 207 5.97 12.15 19.37
C ARG A 207 5.79 13.44 20.18
N ALA A 208 4.57 13.73 20.64
CA ALA A 208 4.27 14.88 21.48
C ALA A 208 4.01 14.50 22.95
N THR A 209 4.41 13.30 23.38
CA THR A 209 4.22 12.80 24.74
C THR A 209 5.55 12.30 25.33
N ASN A 210 5.56 11.98 26.63
CA ASN A 210 6.70 11.30 27.26
C ASN A 210 6.63 9.76 27.11
N ASP A 211 5.63 9.26 26.37
CA ASP A 211 5.36 7.85 26.14
C ASP A 211 5.35 7.56 24.63
N GLN A 212 6.55 7.64 24.05
CA GLN A 212 6.79 7.48 22.63
C GLN A 212 7.06 6.01 22.24
N VAL A 213 6.75 5.66 20.99
CA VAL A 213 7.08 4.34 20.42
C VAL A 213 8.46 4.34 19.74
N GLU A 214 8.84 5.45 19.11
CA GLU A 214 10.12 5.57 18.41
C GLU A 214 11.31 5.41 19.37
N GLY A 215 12.27 4.58 18.98
CA GLY A 215 13.42 4.21 19.81
C GLY A 215 13.11 3.22 20.92
N LYS A 216 11.88 2.68 21.00
CA LYS A 216 11.49 1.63 21.97
C LYS A 216 11.34 0.28 21.29
N ASP A 217 11.47 -0.78 22.10
CA ASP A 217 11.25 -2.15 21.65
C ASP A 217 9.75 -2.46 21.62
N VAL A 218 9.21 -2.66 20.41
CA VAL A 218 7.76 -2.87 20.21
C VAL A 218 7.29 -4.25 20.69
N GLY A 219 8.20 -5.22 20.82
CA GLY A 219 7.89 -6.51 21.45
C GLY A 219 7.64 -6.35 22.94
N VAL A 220 8.53 -5.61 23.61
CA VAL A 220 8.40 -5.29 25.05
C VAL A 220 7.13 -4.46 25.30
N LEU A 221 6.87 -3.42 24.50
CA LEU A 221 5.66 -2.61 24.64
C LEU A 221 4.38 -3.45 24.52
N MET A 222 4.38 -4.45 23.64
CA MET A 222 3.24 -5.36 23.45
C MET A 222 3.10 -6.36 24.60
N ASP A 223 4.20 -6.95 25.08
CA ASP A 223 4.18 -7.85 26.23
C ASP A 223 3.74 -7.14 27.52
N GLU A 224 4.19 -5.90 27.73
CA GLU A 224 3.70 -5.06 28.83
C GLU A 224 2.20 -4.75 28.69
N ALA A 225 1.72 -4.50 27.46
CA ALA A 225 0.29 -4.30 27.21
C ALA A 225 -0.52 -5.57 27.48
N PHE A 226 -0.02 -6.76 27.15
CA PHE A 226 -0.66 -8.03 27.53
C PHE A 226 -0.78 -8.15 29.06
N ALA A 227 0.30 -7.86 29.79
CA ALA A 227 0.30 -7.89 31.25
C ALA A 227 -0.69 -6.89 31.86
N ARG A 228 -0.68 -5.62 31.42
CA ARG A 228 -1.61 -4.58 31.89
C ARG A 228 -3.07 -4.96 31.65
N ASN A 229 -3.36 -5.57 30.51
CA ASN A 229 -4.72 -5.97 30.10
C ASN A 229 -5.09 -7.39 30.54
N LYS A 230 -4.24 -8.06 31.35
CA LYS A 230 -4.44 -9.43 31.87
C LYS A 230 -4.72 -10.46 30.78
N ILE A 231 -4.02 -10.36 29.65
CA ILE A 231 -4.07 -11.33 28.56
C ILE A 231 -2.89 -12.28 28.72
N ASN A 232 -3.14 -13.59 28.85
CA ASN A 232 -2.08 -14.61 28.97
C ASN A 232 -1.42 -14.88 27.61
N ALA A 233 -0.76 -13.88 27.05
CA ALA A 233 -0.12 -13.94 25.73
C ALA A 233 1.29 -13.37 25.77
N LYS A 234 2.10 -13.73 24.78
CA LYS A 234 3.43 -13.17 24.56
C LYS A 234 3.73 -13.00 23.08
N VAL A 235 4.55 -12.02 22.74
CA VAL A 235 5.07 -11.87 21.37
C VAL A 235 6.06 -13.00 21.08
N SER A 236 5.78 -13.78 20.04
CA SER A 236 6.66 -14.86 19.59
C SER A 236 7.54 -14.45 18.42
N ILE A 237 7.04 -13.57 17.56
CA ILE A 237 7.76 -13.09 16.38
C ILE A 237 7.27 -11.70 15.99
N ILE A 238 8.16 -10.84 15.53
CA ILE A 238 7.86 -9.54 14.92
C ILE A 238 8.30 -9.57 13.47
N LEU A 239 7.44 -9.12 12.57
CA LEU A 239 7.71 -9.11 11.12
C LEU A 239 7.28 -7.80 10.49
N ASN A 240 7.98 -7.40 9.43
CA ASN A 240 7.46 -6.41 8.49
C ASN A 240 6.40 -7.07 7.59
N ASP A 241 5.39 -6.31 7.14
CA ASP A 241 4.34 -6.81 6.26
C ASP A 241 4.86 -7.38 4.94
N THR A 242 5.85 -6.75 4.31
CA THR A 242 6.46 -7.29 3.07
C THR A 242 7.00 -8.72 3.29
N VAL A 243 7.67 -8.96 4.42
CA VAL A 243 8.20 -10.28 4.81
C VAL A 243 7.06 -11.25 5.08
N GLY A 244 6.04 -10.82 5.82
CA GLY A 244 4.83 -11.62 6.06
C GLY A 244 4.12 -12.02 4.76
N THR A 245 4.00 -11.10 3.81
CA THR A 245 3.42 -11.33 2.48
C THR A 245 4.23 -12.33 1.66
N LEU A 246 5.57 -12.20 1.65
CA LEU A 246 6.46 -13.14 0.99
C LEU A 246 6.33 -14.56 1.58
N LEU A 247 6.36 -14.70 2.91
CA LEU A 247 6.25 -15.99 3.58
C LEU A 247 4.86 -16.62 3.40
N CYS A 248 3.80 -15.81 3.47
CA CYS A 248 2.45 -16.27 3.20
C CYS A 248 2.31 -16.82 1.78
N CYS A 249 2.86 -16.12 0.78
CA CYS A 249 2.91 -16.65 -0.58
C CYS A 249 3.76 -17.92 -0.68
N ALA A 250 4.92 -17.98 -0.02
CA ALA A 250 5.76 -19.18 -0.02
C ALA A 250 5.02 -20.41 0.55
N TYR A 251 4.19 -20.21 1.57
CA TYR A 251 3.35 -21.25 2.18
C TYR A 251 2.18 -21.68 1.26
N GLN A 252 1.49 -20.72 0.63
CA GLN A 252 0.23 -20.98 -0.07
C GLN A 252 0.36 -21.23 -1.58
N LYS A 253 1.50 -20.87 -2.19
CA LYS A 253 1.66 -21.00 -3.64
C LYS A 253 1.54 -22.47 -4.08
N PRO A 254 1.02 -22.74 -5.30
CA PRO A 254 1.09 -24.06 -5.89
C PRO A 254 2.53 -24.62 -5.94
N LYS A 255 2.66 -25.94 -5.83
CA LYS A 255 3.98 -26.61 -5.82
C LYS A 255 4.74 -26.43 -7.13
N ASP A 256 4.03 -26.33 -8.26
CA ASP A 256 4.55 -26.10 -9.60
C ASP A 256 4.94 -24.63 -9.86
N TYR A 257 4.56 -23.71 -8.98
CA TYR A 257 4.97 -22.31 -9.11
C TYR A 257 6.44 -22.13 -8.67
N PRO A 258 7.18 -21.21 -9.32
CA PRO A 258 8.55 -20.90 -8.91
C PRO A 258 8.64 -20.43 -7.45
N PRO A 259 9.82 -20.57 -6.80
CA PRO A 259 10.05 -20.05 -5.45
C PRO A 259 9.64 -18.58 -5.32
N CYS A 260 8.96 -18.23 -4.22
CA CYS A 260 8.67 -16.84 -3.91
C CYS A 260 9.93 -16.18 -3.36
N LYS A 261 10.46 -15.17 -4.05
CA LYS A 261 11.70 -14.48 -3.63
C LYS A 261 11.50 -13.02 -3.27
N ILE A 262 10.32 -12.46 -3.53
CA ILE A 262 10.07 -11.02 -3.40
C ILE A 262 8.70 -10.81 -2.76
N GLY A 263 8.63 -9.93 -1.77
CA GLY A 263 7.39 -9.46 -1.16
C GLY A 263 7.22 -7.98 -1.42
N VAL A 264 6.02 -7.57 -1.82
CA VAL A 264 5.70 -6.18 -2.18
C VAL A 264 4.42 -5.76 -1.47
N ILE A 265 4.44 -4.56 -0.89
CA ILE A 265 3.27 -3.91 -0.34
C ILE A 265 2.97 -2.67 -1.17
N LEU A 266 1.78 -2.63 -1.76
CA LEU A 266 1.22 -1.52 -2.53
C LEU A 266 -0.11 -1.11 -1.89
N GLY A 267 -0.06 -0.32 -0.82
CA GLY A 267 -1.23 0.06 -0.03
C GLY A 267 -1.10 1.47 0.52
N THR A 268 -1.40 1.67 1.82
CA THR A 268 -1.15 2.94 2.52
C THR A 268 0.31 3.38 2.40
N GLY A 269 1.25 2.43 2.52
CA GLY A 269 2.66 2.63 2.22
C GLY A 269 3.10 1.86 0.96
N PHE A 270 4.37 2.02 0.60
CA PHE A 270 5.04 1.26 -0.45
C PHE A 270 6.35 0.71 0.07
N ASN A 271 6.51 -0.62 0.02
CA ASN A 271 7.74 -1.27 0.45
C ASN A 271 7.97 -2.59 -0.29
N ILE A 272 9.22 -3.05 -0.31
CA ILE A 272 9.65 -4.30 -0.91
C ILE A 272 10.62 -5.03 0.04
N CYS A 273 10.49 -6.35 0.12
CA CYS A 273 11.53 -7.24 0.65
C CYS A 273 11.94 -8.27 -0.41
N TYR A 274 13.12 -8.87 -0.22
CA TYR A 274 13.60 -9.92 -1.11
C TYR A 274 14.46 -10.96 -0.40
N GLU A 275 14.62 -12.13 -0.99
CA GLU A 275 15.56 -13.17 -0.58
C GLU A 275 16.98 -12.85 -1.10
N GLU A 276 17.93 -12.69 -0.18
CA GLU A 276 19.35 -12.48 -0.47
C GLU A 276 20.12 -13.81 -0.31
N ASP A 277 20.62 -14.36 -1.42
CA ASP A 277 21.36 -15.63 -1.40
C ASP A 277 22.69 -15.51 -0.62
N GLU A 278 23.35 -14.34 -0.65
CA GLU A 278 24.65 -14.09 -0.01
C GLU A 278 24.51 -13.35 1.34
N TYR A 279 23.40 -13.53 2.05
CA TYR A 279 23.05 -12.75 3.25
C TYR A 279 24.12 -12.85 4.35
N ASP A 280 24.69 -14.04 4.54
CA ASP A 280 25.75 -14.34 5.51
C ASP A 280 27.04 -13.54 5.23
N ARG A 281 27.40 -13.39 3.95
CA ARG A 281 28.56 -12.60 3.50
C ARG A 281 28.45 -11.12 3.90
N PHE A 282 27.23 -10.62 4.03
CA PHE A 282 26.93 -9.24 4.44
C PHE A 282 26.66 -9.09 5.94
N GLY A 283 26.68 -10.19 6.71
CA GLY A 283 26.51 -10.18 8.16
C GLY A 283 25.05 -10.15 8.62
N TYR A 284 24.11 -10.46 7.74
CA TYR A 284 22.71 -10.67 8.11
C TYR A 284 22.51 -12.01 8.82
N VAL A 285 21.52 -12.06 9.70
CA VAL A 285 21.03 -13.26 10.37
C VAL A 285 19.98 -13.94 9.49
N GLY A 286 19.00 -13.17 9.00
CA GLY A 286 17.97 -13.66 8.09
C GLY A 286 18.37 -13.55 6.62
N ARG A 287 17.84 -14.45 5.80
CA ARG A 287 18.01 -14.42 4.34
C ARG A 287 16.97 -13.57 3.62
N VAL A 288 15.92 -13.11 4.31
CA VAL A 288 14.95 -12.14 3.75
C VAL A 288 15.32 -10.74 4.24
N ILE A 289 15.56 -9.82 3.31
CA ILE A 289 15.96 -8.45 3.63
C ILE A 289 14.79 -7.50 3.35
N ASN A 290 14.40 -6.74 4.36
CA ASN A 290 13.42 -5.66 4.21
C ASN A 290 14.15 -4.41 3.70
N ILE A 291 13.82 -3.95 2.50
CA ILE A 291 14.57 -2.86 1.85
C ILE A 291 14.26 -1.51 2.52
N GLU A 292 13.01 -1.31 2.98
CA GLU A 292 12.45 0.02 3.31
C GLU A 292 12.65 0.99 2.14
N CYS A 293 12.17 0.57 0.96
CA CYS A 293 12.49 1.24 -0.31
C CYS A 293 11.85 2.62 -0.49
N GLY A 294 10.90 3.00 0.37
CA GLY A 294 10.22 4.29 0.33
C GLY A 294 11.17 5.51 0.36
N ASN A 295 12.38 5.35 0.91
CA ASN A 295 13.40 6.41 0.99
C ASN A 295 14.24 6.59 -0.28
N PHE A 296 14.05 5.77 -1.33
CA PHE A 296 14.73 5.98 -2.60
C PHE A 296 14.55 7.42 -3.08
N ASP A 297 15.66 8.07 -3.48
CA ASP A 297 15.67 9.49 -3.82
C ASP A 297 16.50 9.84 -5.06
N LYS A 298 17.01 8.83 -5.78
CA LYS A 298 17.87 9.05 -6.94
C LYS A 298 17.05 9.44 -8.17
N GLU A 299 17.19 10.70 -8.57
CA GLU A 299 16.65 11.27 -9.82
C GLU A 299 15.14 11.06 -9.99
N LEU A 300 14.39 11.11 -8.89
CA LEU A 300 12.93 11.02 -8.95
C LEU A 300 12.34 12.29 -9.59
N PRO A 301 11.42 12.17 -10.56
CA PRO A 301 10.82 13.32 -11.25
C PRO A 301 9.73 13.96 -10.37
N PHE A 302 10.16 14.67 -9.32
CA PHE A 302 9.29 15.41 -8.43
C PHE A 302 8.66 16.60 -9.14
N THR A 303 7.34 16.67 -9.10
CA THR A 303 6.59 17.84 -9.56
C THR A 303 6.48 18.88 -8.43
N PRO A 304 6.11 20.13 -8.74
CA PRO A 304 5.83 21.14 -7.70
C PRO A 304 4.78 20.67 -6.68
N VAL A 305 3.78 19.90 -7.10
CA VAL A 305 2.76 19.33 -6.20
C VAL A 305 3.37 18.29 -5.26
N ASP A 306 4.29 17.46 -5.75
CA ASP A 306 4.98 16.46 -4.93
C ASP A 306 5.88 17.13 -3.87
N TYR A 307 6.59 18.20 -4.22
CA TYR A 307 7.37 19.01 -3.27
C TYR A 307 6.48 19.65 -2.19
N GLU A 308 5.30 20.13 -2.56
CA GLU A 308 4.36 20.72 -1.62
C GLU A 308 3.82 19.65 -0.65
N ILE A 309 3.47 18.46 -1.15
CA ILE A 309 3.07 17.35 -0.29
C ILE A 309 4.21 16.97 0.66
N ASP A 310 5.43 16.81 0.16
CA ASP A 310 6.60 16.53 1.01
C ASP A 310 6.81 17.59 2.09
N TYR A 311 6.58 18.87 1.77
CA TYR A 311 6.71 19.98 2.71
C TYR A 311 5.76 19.87 3.90
N TYR A 312 4.51 19.44 3.68
CA TYR A 312 3.46 19.42 4.70
C TYR A 312 3.31 18.10 5.44
N THR A 313 4.04 17.04 5.07
CA THR A 313 4.03 15.77 5.82
C THR A 313 5.05 15.79 6.96
N SER A 314 4.81 14.99 8.00
CA SER A 314 5.69 14.92 9.19
C SER A 314 7.11 14.42 8.87
N ASN A 315 7.23 13.59 7.83
CA ASN A 315 8.49 13.02 7.34
C ASN A 315 9.07 13.81 6.16
N ARG A 316 9.03 15.14 6.21
CA ARG A 316 9.58 16.02 5.16
C ARG A 316 11.01 15.64 4.74
N GLY A 317 11.26 15.63 3.43
CA GLY A 317 12.54 15.26 2.83
C GLY A 317 12.84 13.76 2.85
N ARG A 318 12.01 12.93 3.50
CA ARG A 318 12.13 11.48 3.61
C ARG A 318 10.93 10.78 2.96
N GLY A 319 11.04 9.49 2.68
CA GLY A 319 9.96 8.70 2.09
C GLY A 319 9.56 9.17 0.69
N LYS A 320 10.51 9.72 -0.08
CA LYS A 320 10.23 10.37 -1.37
C LYS A 320 9.55 9.44 -2.37
N LEU A 321 10.08 8.23 -2.58
CA LEU A 321 9.46 7.24 -3.45
C LEU A 321 8.12 6.76 -2.90
N GLU A 322 7.98 6.59 -1.58
CA GLU A 322 6.70 6.23 -0.96
C GLU A 322 5.61 7.26 -1.28
N LYS A 323 5.93 8.56 -1.19
CA LYS A 323 5.01 9.67 -1.50
C LYS A 323 4.53 9.68 -2.95
N LEU A 324 5.36 9.21 -3.88
CA LEU A 324 5.01 9.13 -5.30
C LEU A 324 4.18 7.88 -5.65
N VAL A 325 4.21 6.83 -4.81
CA VAL A 325 3.61 5.53 -5.12
C VAL A 325 2.38 5.23 -4.27
N SER A 326 2.42 5.50 -2.97
CA SER A 326 1.48 4.89 -2.02
C SER A 326 0.14 5.61 -1.90
N GLY A 327 -0.89 4.84 -1.53
CA GLY A 327 -2.27 5.30 -1.45
C GLY A 327 -2.51 6.39 -0.41
N ALA A 328 -1.61 6.53 0.58
CA ALA A 328 -1.69 7.62 1.56
C ALA A 328 -1.56 9.02 0.92
N TYR A 329 -0.93 9.12 -0.27
CA TYR A 329 -0.59 10.40 -0.90
C TYR A 329 -1.27 10.60 -2.27
N LEU A 330 -1.58 9.53 -3.03
CA LEU A 330 -2.13 9.65 -4.39
C LEU A 330 -3.43 10.48 -4.45
N GLY A 331 -4.32 10.33 -3.45
CA GLY A 331 -5.54 11.13 -3.37
C GLY A 331 -5.26 12.63 -3.21
N GLU A 332 -4.29 12.99 -2.37
CA GLU A 332 -3.88 14.38 -2.16
C GLU A 332 -3.18 14.99 -3.37
N ILE A 333 -2.38 14.19 -4.10
CA ILE A 333 -1.79 14.60 -5.39
C ILE A 333 -2.91 14.97 -6.36
N ILE A 334 -3.90 14.09 -6.53
CA ILE A 334 -5.03 14.30 -7.45
C ILE A 334 -5.84 15.53 -7.03
N ARG A 335 -6.15 15.69 -5.74
CA ARG A 335 -6.89 16.84 -5.22
C ARG A 335 -6.21 18.16 -5.56
N ARG A 336 -4.89 18.26 -5.35
CA ARG A 336 -4.10 19.46 -5.65
C ARG A 336 -4.04 19.75 -7.14
N TYR A 337 -3.87 18.72 -7.98
CA TYR A 337 -3.94 18.90 -9.44
C TYR A 337 -5.34 19.29 -9.92
N MET A 338 -6.40 18.84 -9.26
CA MET A 338 -7.77 19.27 -9.56
C MET A 338 -8.02 20.74 -9.21
N ILE A 339 -7.43 21.23 -8.10
CA ILE A 339 -7.44 22.66 -7.80
C ILE A 339 -6.72 23.44 -8.91
N LEU A 340 -5.53 23.00 -9.33
CA LEU A 340 -4.79 23.64 -10.41
C LEU A 340 -5.58 23.63 -11.73
N TYR A 341 -6.22 22.51 -12.06
CA TYR A 341 -7.04 22.37 -13.26
C TYR A 341 -8.25 23.31 -13.26
N LEU A 342 -8.99 23.37 -12.14
CA LEU A 342 -10.20 24.18 -12.02
C LEU A 342 -9.92 25.67 -11.77
N ALA A 343 -8.74 26.01 -11.23
CA ALA A 343 -8.35 27.35 -10.83
C ALA A 343 -9.42 28.04 -9.96
N ASP A 344 -9.96 29.17 -10.43
CA ASP A 344 -11.01 29.95 -9.78
C ASP A 344 -12.34 29.20 -9.60
N LYS A 345 -12.54 28.10 -10.34
CA LYS A 345 -13.74 27.24 -10.26
C LYS A 345 -13.63 26.12 -9.23
N ALA A 346 -12.51 26.00 -8.52
CA ALA A 346 -12.34 24.98 -7.48
C ALA A 346 -13.26 25.27 -6.28
N SER A 347 -13.97 24.25 -5.79
CA SER A 347 -14.86 24.44 -4.63
C SER A 347 -14.08 24.68 -3.34
N SER A 348 -14.67 25.37 -2.37
CA SER A 348 -14.03 25.63 -1.07
C SER A 348 -13.56 24.33 -0.39
N ARG A 349 -14.38 23.28 -0.46
CA ARG A 349 -14.08 21.96 0.10
C ARG A 349 -12.90 21.27 -0.56
N MET A 350 -12.63 21.52 -1.85
CA MET A 350 -11.42 20.98 -2.49
C MET A 350 -10.14 21.48 -1.82
N TRP A 351 -10.14 22.66 -1.20
CA TRP A 351 -8.96 23.21 -0.52
C TRP A 351 -8.67 22.57 0.84
N GLU A 352 -9.61 21.81 1.40
CA GLU A 352 -9.43 21.06 2.64
C GLU A 352 -8.64 19.76 2.35
N PRO A 353 -7.49 19.53 3.02
CA PRO A 353 -6.76 18.28 2.90
C PRO A 353 -7.58 17.06 3.32
N GLY A 354 -7.36 15.93 2.67
CA GLY A 354 -7.99 14.65 2.97
C GLY A 354 -9.42 14.49 2.47
N THR A 355 -9.93 15.43 1.68
CA THR A 355 -11.28 15.36 1.10
C THR A 355 -11.41 14.40 -0.07
N PHE A 356 -10.29 13.94 -0.63
CA PHE A 356 -10.25 13.00 -1.75
C PHE A 356 -9.16 11.95 -1.54
N SER A 357 -9.56 10.68 -1.54
CA SER A 357 -8.70 9.52 -1.22
C SER A 357 -8.26 8.76 -2.47
N SER A 358 -7.28 7.87 -2.32
CA SER A 358 -6.92 6.92 -3.38
C SER A 358 -8.05 5.92 -3.69
N GLU A 359 -8.93 5.64 -2.72
CA GLU A 359 -10.11 4.79 -2.94
C GLU A 359 -11.13 5.52 -3.83
N ASP A 360 -11.33 6.82 -3.64
CA ASP A 360 -12.16 7.67 -4.50
C ASP A 360 -11.65 7.66 -5.95
N ALA A 361 -10.33 7.83 -6.13
CA ALA A 361 -9.69 7.73 -7.44
C ALA A 361 -9.86 6.34 -8.07
N SER A 362 -9.75 5.28 -7.28
CA SER A 362 -9.96 3.90 -7.73
C SER A 362 -11.38 3.69 -8.28
N LEU A 363 -12.40 4.23 -7.60
CA LEU A 363 -13.78 4.18 -8.09
C LEU A 363 -13.94 4.89 -9.45
N ILE A 364 -13.30 6.04 -9.61
CA ILE A 364 -13.33 6.82 -10.87
C ILE A 364 -12.64 6.08 -12.01
N LEU A 365 -11.48 5.46 -11.76
CA LEU A 365 -10.72 4.73 -12.79
C LEU A 365 -11.46 3.51 -13.32
N ASN A 366 -12.29 2.88 -12.47
CA ASN A 366 -13.10 1.72 -12.81
C ASN A 366 -14.57 2.10 -13.14
N ASP A 367 -14.88 3.40 -13.33
CA ASP A 367 -16.21 3.85 -13.77
C ASP A 367 -16.37 3.59 -15.28
N GLU A 368 -17.12 2.55 -15.65
CA GLU A 368 -17.38 2.20 -17.05
C GLU A 368 -18.67 2.83 -17.59
N THR A 369 -19.35 3.67 -16.80
CA THR A 369 -20.63 4.28 -17.21
C THR A 369 -20.41 5.41 -18.21
N GLU A 370 -21.23 5.46 -19.27
CA GLU A 370 -21.12 6.48 -20.33
C GLU A 370 -21.25 7.92 -19.78
N ASP A 371 -22.04 8.08 -18.72
CA ASP A 371 -22.31 9.35 -18.08
C ASP A 371 -21.48 9.64 -16.83
N LEU A 372 -20.49 8.77 -16.53
CA LEU A 372 -19.58 8.92 -15.39
C LEU A 372 -20.33 9.07 -14.06
N ASN A 373 -21.36 8.25 -13.84
CA ASN A 373 -22.25 8.35 -12.68
C ASN A 373 -21.52 8.08 -11.37
N VAL A 374 -20.60 7.11 -11.33
CA VAL A 374 -19.78 6.86 -10.15
C VAL A 374 -18.88 8.07 -9.87
N THR A 375 -18.29 8.64 -10.92
CA THR A 375 -17.46 9.85 -10.81
C THR A 375 -18.28 11.03 -10.27
N LYS A 376 -19.52 11.22 -10.73
CA LYS A 376 -20.43 12.25 -10.19
C LYS A 376 -20.67 12.05 -8.70
N GLU A 377 -21.02 10.85 -8.27
CA GLU A 377 -21.27 10.53 -6.86
C GLU A 377 -20.02 10.74 -5.98
N VAL A 378 -18.85 10.33 -6.47
CA VAL A 378 -17.57 10.59 -5.77
C VAL A 378 -17.34 12.09 -5.62
N THR A 379 -17.45 12.89 -6.69
CA THR A 379 -17.23 14.35 -6.60
C THR A 379 -18.25 15.05 -5.69
N PHE A 380 -19.49 14.58 -5.67
CA PHE A 380 -20.52 15.10 -4.78
C PHE A 380 -20.20 14.75 -3.31
N ARG A 381 -19.86 13.49 -3.00
CA ARG A 381 -19.47 13.07 -1.65
C ARG A 381 -18.22 13.77 -1.14
N SER A 382 -17.18 13.85 -1.97
CA SER A 382 -15.87 14.38 -1.59
C SER A 382 -15.86 15.91 -1.50
N TRP A 383 -16.48 16.60 -2.46
CA TRP A 383 -16.33 18.04 -2.63
C TRP A 383 -17.65 18.83 -2.65
N ASN A 384 -18.78 18.15 -2.49
CA ASN A 384 -20.13 18.74 -2.49
C ASN A 384 -20.41 19.58 -3.75
N VAL A 385 -19.98 19.08 -4.92
CA VAL A 385 -20.18 19.76 -6.21
C VAL A 385 -20.67 18.80 -7.28
N ARG A 386 -21.47 19.33 -8.21
CA ARG A 386 -21.84 18.66 -9.46
C ARG A 386 -21.04 19.29 -10.59
N LEU A 387 -20.09 18.55 -11.14
CA LEU A 387 -19.20 19.03 -12.20
C LEU A 387 -19.75 18.64 -13.58
N PRO A 388 -19.56 19.48 -14.62
CA PRO A 388 -19.96 19.15 -15.98
C PRO A 388 -19.12 18.00 -16.55
N LYS A 389 -19.67 17.25 -17.52
CA LYS A 389 -19.06 16.03 -18.09
C LYS A 389 -17.60 16.22 -18.53
N HIS A 390 -17.28 17.33 -19.20
CA HIS A 390 -15.89 17.61 -19.63
C HIS A 390 -14.90 17.76 -18.46
N THR A 391 -15.36 18.28 -17.31
CA THR A 391 -14.53 18.41 -16.10
C THR A 391 -14.34 17.04 -15.44
N LEU A 392 -15.37 16.20 -15.41
CA LEU A 392 -15.27 14.82 -14.92
C LEU A 392 -14.28 13.99 -15.77
N ILE A 393 -14.28 14.18 -17.08
CA ILE A 393 -13.27 13.59 -17.99
C ILE A 393 -11.87 14.10 -17.63
N GLY A 394 -11.72 15.39 -17.33
CA GLY A 394 -10.45 15.97 -16.86
C GLY A 394 -9.97 15.34 -15.55
N LEU A 395 -10.87 15.16 -14.57
CA LEU A 395 -10.59 14.45 -13.32
C LEU A 395 -10.11 13.03 -13.58
N ARG A 396 -10.82 12.27 -14.43
CA ARG A 396 -10.41 10.91 -14.79
C ARG A 396 -9.02 10.88 -15.40
N LYS A 397 -8.70 11.77 -16.34
CA LYS A 397 -7.36 11.86 -16.95
C LYS A 397 -6.26 12.18 -15.94
N ILE A 398 -6.54 13.04 -14.95
CA ILE A 398 -5.60 13.33 -13.86
C ILE A 398 -5.42 12.08 -12.97
N CYS A 399 -6.50 11.38 -12.62
CA CYS A 399 -6.42 10.10 -11.90
C CYS A 399 -5.55 9.09 -12.66
N GLU A 400 -5.80 8.93 -13.97
CA GLU A 400 -5.05 8.03 -14.85
C GLU A 400 -3.56 8.39 -14.87
N ALA A 401 -3.22 9.67 -15.04
CA ALA A 401 -1.83 10.11 -15.06
C ALA A 401 -1.11 9.86 -13.72
N VAL A 402 -1.74 10.20 -12.59
CA VAL A 402 -1.16 9.99 -11.24
C VAL A 402 -0.98 8.50 -10.94
N PHE A 403 -2.00 7.67 -11.18
CA PHE A 403 -1.93 6.23 -10.90
C PHE A 403 -1.00 5.50 -11.89
N SER A 404 -0.96 5.93 -13.16
CA SER A 404 -0.01 5.40 -14.15
C SER A 404 1.43 5.67 -13.74
N ARG A 405 1.73 6.90 -13.31
CA ARG A 405 3.05 7.28 -12.80
C ARG A 405 3.46 6.44 -11.60
N SER A 406 2.57 6.29 -10.62
CA SER A 406 2.76 5.43 -9.45
C SER A 406 3.05 3.96 -9.83
N ALA A 407 2.23 3.38 -10.73
CA ALA A 407 2.42 2.02 -11.22
C ALA A 407 3.76 1.83 -11.96
N GLY A 408 4.20 2.83 -12.71
CA GLY A 408 5.50 2.83 -13.39
C GLY A 408 6.67 2.77 -12.41
N PHE A 409 6.66 3.61 -11.37
CA PHE A 409 7.70 3.62 -10.33
C PHE A 409 7.72 2.32 -9.51
N ALA A 410 6.54 1.77 -9.19
CA ALA A 410 6.43 0.47 -8.55
C ALA A 410 7.00 -0.64 -9.44
N ALA A 411 6.67 -0.67 -10.74
CA ALA A 411 7.21 -1.63 -11.69
C ALA A 411 8.74 -1.56 -11.80
N ALA A 412 9.30 -0.35 -11.95
CA ALA A 412 10.76 -0.15 -12.02
C ALA A 412 11.46 -0.71 -10.77
N SER A 413 10.90 -0.45 -9.59
CA SER A 413 11.43 -0.94 -8.30
C SER A 413 11.35 -2.47 -8.19
N ILE A 414 10.24 -3.08 -8.63
CA ILE A 414 10.05 -4.53 -8.64
C ILE A 414 11.02 -5.19 -9.62
N CYS A 415 11.20 -4.63 -10.83
CA CYS A 415 12.12 -5.16 -11.83
C CYS A 415 13.58 -5.13 -11.35
N ALA A 416 13.99 -4.02 -10.75
CA ALA A 416 15.31 -3.89 -10.14
C ALA A 416 15.52 -4.91 -9.01
N THR A 417 14.49 -5.13 -8.18
CA THR A 417 14.53 -6.12 -7.10
C THR A 417 14.57 -7.55 -7.64
N ALA A 418 13.83 -7.87 -8.69
CA ALA A 418 13.86 -9.17 -9.35
C ALA A 418 15.25 -9.49 -9.88
N ARG A 419 15.90 -8.51 -10.52
CA ARG A 419 17.30 -8.63 -10.94
C ARG A 419 18.24 -8.89 -9.77
N LYS A 420 18.06 -8.18 -8.65
CA LYS A 420 18.87 -8.37 -7.43
C LYS A 420 18.66 -9.75 -6.80
N ALA A 421 17.42 -10.24 -6.77
CA ALA A 421 17.05 -11.56 -6.26
C ALA A 421 17.42 -12.72 -7.22
N LYS A 422 18.12 -12.41 -8.32
CA LYS A 422 18.50 -13.34 -9.39
C LYS A 422 17.31 -14.11 -9.96
N ALA A 423 16.16 -13.46 -10.00
CA ALA A 423 15.06 -13.94 -10.78
C ALA A 423 15.43 -13.66 -12.25
N PHE A 424 15.71 -14.72 -13.01
CA PHE A 424 16.07 -14.65 -14.43
C PHE A 424 15.18 -15.59 -15.25
N VAL A 425 15.15 -15.45 -16.57
CA VAL A 425 14.34 -16.34 -17.43
C VAL A 425 14.63 -17.83 -17.17
N THR A 426 15.89 -18.16 -16.89
CA THR A 426 16.36 -19.52 -16.53
C THR A 426 16.12 -19.91 -15.07
N SER A 427 15.86 -18.94 -14.20
CA SER A 427 15.61 -19.12 -12.76
C SER A 427 14.41 -18.26 -12.35
N LYS A 428 13.21 -18.73 -12.71
CA LYS A 428 11.96 -18.02 -12.45
C LYS A 428 11.75 -17.81 -10.94
N ALA A 429 11.10 -16.71 -10.57
CA ALA A 429 10.69 -16.45 -9.19
C ALA A 429 9.25 -15.91 -9.15
N SER A 430 8.57 -16.14 -8.04
CA SER A 430 7.26 -15.54 -7.75
C SER A 430 7.43 -14.25 -6.94
N VAL A 431 6.53 -13.29 -7.19
CA VAL A 431 6.45 -12.02 -6.46
C VAL A 431 5.13 -12.00 -5.70
N ALA A 432 5.20 -11.94 -4.38
CA ALA A 432 4.03 -11.84 -3.52
C ALA A 432 3.62 -10.37 -3.38
N VAL A 433 2.37 -10.04 -3.70
CA VAL A 433 1.90 -8.65 -3.66
C VAL A 433 0.63 -8.53 -2.83
N ASP A 434 0.67 -7.64 -1.84
CA ASP A 434 -0.48 -7.27 -1.00
C ASP A 434 -0.61 -5.73 -0.97
N GLY A 435 -1.68 -5.23 -0.38
CA GLY A 435 -2.00 -3.81 -0.24
C GLY A 435 -3.21 -3.39 -1.06
N SER A 436 -3.92 -2.38 -0.57
CA SER A 436 -5.20 -1.93 -1.12
C SER A 436 -5.10 -1.39 -2.56
N LEU A 437 -3.99 -0.75 -2.93
CA LEU A 437 -3.81 -0.24 -4.30
C LEU A 437 -3.73 -1.39 -5.31
N TYR A 438 -3.17 -2.53 -4.93
CA TYR A 438 -3.10 -3.68 -5.82
C TYR A 438 -4.37 -4.54 -5.74
N ILE A 439 -4.80 -4.94 -4.54
CA ILE A 439 -5.89 -5.92 -4.37
C ILE A 439 -7.25 -5.34 -4.79
N LYS A 440 -7.53 -4.08 -4.49
CA LYS A 440 -8.87 -3.49 -4.69
C LYS A 440 -9.01 -2.69 -5.99
N ASN A 441 -7.95 -2.50 -6.75
CA ASN A 441 -7.97 -1.67 -7.96
C ASN A 441 -7.47 -2.45 -9.17
N GLU A 442 -8.40 -2.96 -9.98
CA GLU A 442 -8.08 -3.74 -11.19
C GLU A 442 -7.32 -2.91 -12.23
N TRP A 443 -7.75 -1.66 -12.46
CA TRP A 443 -7.03 -0.74 -13.34
C TRP A 443 -5.54 -0.62 -12.97
N TYR A 444 -5.24 -0.46 -11.67
CA TYR A 444 -3.85 -0.32 -11.20
C TYR A 444 -3.05 -1.61 -11.40
N ARG A 445 -3.65 -2.79 -11.14
CA ARG A 445 -2.99 -4.08 -11.42
C ARG A 445 -2.61 -4.23 -12.89
N ASN A 446 -3.55 -3.94 -13.78
CA ASN A 446 -3.33 -4.05 -15.22
C ASN A 446 -2.23 -3.08 -15.68
N LYS A 447 -2.23 -1.85 -15.13
CA LYS A 447 -1.23 -0.84 -15.47
C LYS A 447 0.17 -1.19 -14.92
N LEU A 448 0.24 -1.74 -13.72
CA LEU A 448 1.49 -2.25 -13.14
C LEU A 448 2.07 -3.38 -13.98
N GLN A 449 1.24 -4.35 -14.39
CA GLN A 449 1.67 -5.44 -15.27
C GLN A 449 2.20 -4.91 -16.61
N TYR A 450 1.50 -3.95 -17.23
CA TYR A 450 1.97 -3.28 -18.44
C TYR A 450 3.39 -2.71 -18.26
N TYR A 451 3.67 -2.00 -17.17
CA TYR A 451 5.00 -1.44 -16.96
C TYR A 451 6.04 -2.51 -16.64
N ILE A 452 5.70 -3.55 -15.88
CA ILE A 452 6.60 -4.71 -15.67
C ILE A 452 7.03 -5.29 -17.02
N ASP A 453 6.09 -5.51 -17.93
CA ASP A 453 6.37 -6.11 -19.24
C ASP A 453 7.25 -5.23 -20.14
N ASN A 454 7.23 -3.90 -19.93
CA ASN A 454 7.90 -2.95 -20.82
C ASN A 454 9.21 -2.34 -20.24
N VAL A 455 9.32 -2.21 -18.91
CA VAL A 455 10.49 -1.66 -18.21
C VAL A 455 11.59 -2.73 -18.03
N THR A 456 11.24 -4.02 -18.13
CA THR A 456 12.20 -5.12 -17.98
C THR A 456 13.29 -5.09 -19.06
N THR A 457 14.53 -5.38 -18.64
CA THR A 457 15.70 -5.51 -19.51
C THR A 457 15.64 -6.81 -20.31
N PRO A 458 16.35 -6.93 -21.46
CA PRO A 458 16.31 -8.12 -22.31
C PRO A 458 16.65 -9.45 -21.62
N ASP A 459 17.53 -9.43 -20.60
CA ASP A 459 17.87 -10.60 -19.76
C ASP A 459 16.72 -11.07 -18.84
N ILE A 460 15.68 -10.24 -18.71
CA ILE A 460 14.46 -10.49 -17.93
C ILE A 460 13.23 -10.68 -18.87
N ARG A 461 13.35 -10.37 -20.18
CA ARG A 461 12.26 -10.48 -21.16
C ARG A 461 12.07 -11.94 -21.61
N GLY A 462 10.88 -12.48 -21.38
CA GLY A 462 10.46 -13.81 -21.84
C GLY A 462 9.15 -14.22 -21.18
N GLY A 463 8.28 -14.93 -21.91
CA GLY A 463 6.91 -15.25 -21.48
C GLY A 463 6.79 -15.69 -20.02
N SER A 464 5.94 -14.97 -19.27
CA SER A 464 5.59 -15.24 -17.87
C SER A 464 6.78 -15.25 -16.89
N PHE A 465 7.67 -14.26 -16.98
CA PHE A 465 8.77 -14.12 -16.02
C PHE A 465 8.28 -13.75 -14.60
N ILE A 466 7.31 -12.84 -14.49
CA ILE A 466 6.43 -12.70 -13.32
C ILE A 466 5.10 -13.38 -13.70
N SER A 467 5.12 -14.71 -13.84
CA SER A 467 3.91 -15.44 -14.27
C SER A 467 2.76 -15.28 -13.29
N ASN A 468 3.08 -15.06 -12.01
CA ASN A 468 2.13 -15.09 -10.92
C ASN A 468 2.51 -14.04 -9.87
N MET A 469 1.98 -12.83 -10.01
CA MET A 469 1.81 -11.95 -8.85
C MET A 469 0.76 -12.60 -7.95
N TYR A 470 1.22 -13.32 -6.93
CA TYR A 470 0.33 -14.00 -6.00
C TYR A 470 -0.27 -12.96 -5.06
N TYR A 471 -1.59 -12.84 -5.06
CA TYR A 471 -2.32 -11.97 -4.13
C TYR A 471 -3.24 -12.79 -3.25
N LYS A 472 -3.33 -12.35 -2.00
CA LYS A 472 -4.20 -12.90 -0.96
C LYS A 472 -5.61 -12.37 -1.19
N ASN A 473 -6.54 -13.23 -1.62
CA ASN A 473 -7.97 -12.95 -1.39
C ASN A 473 -8.57 -14.02 -0.47
N GLU A 474 -9.14 -13.56 0.63
CA GLU A 474 -10.24 -14.24 1.29
C GLU A 474 -11.40 -14.32 0.30
N GLN A 475 -11.96 -15.51 0.20
CA GLN A 475 -12.99 -15.93 -0.73
C GLN A 475 -12.54 -15.93 -2.20
N SER A 476 -12.31 -17.15 -2.68
CA SER A 476 -12.56 -17.59 -4.05
C SER A 476 -12.16 -16.60 -5.14
N TYR A 477 -11.00 -16.76 -5.79
CA TYR A 477 -10.80 -16.61 -7.24
C TYR A 477 -9.32 -16.85 -7.57
N PHE A 478 -8.98 -18.08 -7.96
CA PHE A 478 -8.01 -18.22 -9.04
C PHE A 478 -8.72 -17.73 -10.31
N LYS A 479 -8.37 -16.53 -10.77
CA LYS A 479 -8.34 -16.25 -12.20
C LYS A 479 -6.98 -15.64 -12.55
N PRO A 480 -5.93 -16.46 -12.76
CA PRO A 480 -4.93 -16.13 -13.74
C PRO A 480 -5.43 -16.59 -15.12
N LEU A 481 -5.19 -15.75 -16.11
CA LEU A 481 -5.65 -15.80 -17.50
C LEU A 481 -7.11 -15.38 -17.70
N MET A 482 -7.27 -14.11 -18.12
CA MET A 482 -8.20 -13.83 -19.20
C MET A 482 -8.05 -14.92 -20.27
N ALA A 483 -9.19 -15.49 -20.66
CA ALA A 483 -9.38 -16.37 -21.79
C ALA A 483 -9.02 -15.65 -23.11
N ASN A 484 -7.74 -15.39 -23.29
CA ASN A 484 -7.15 -14.85 -24.51
C ASN A 484 -5.90 -15.64 -24.91
N THR A 485 -5.69 -16.83 -24.37
CA THR A 485 -4.85 -17.80 -25.05
C THR A 485 -5.56 -18.16 -26.34
N GLU A 486 -4.88 -17.88 -27.46
CA GLU A 486 -5.22 -18.38 -28.80
C GLU A 486 -5.64 -19.85 -28.76
N TYR A 487 -5.13 -20.63 -27.80
CA TYR A 487 -5.52 -22.01 -27.55
C TYR A 487 -6.99 -22.23 -27.16
N ILE A 488 -7.54 -21.48 -26.19
CA ILE A 488 -8.95 -21.63 -25.77
C ILE A 488 -9.88 -21.04 -26.84
N LYS A 489 -9.49 -19.91 -27.45
CA LYS A 489 -10.20 -19.37 -28.60
C LYS A 489 -10.18 -20.35 -29.76
N SER A 490 -9.04 -20.96 -30.10
CA SER A 490 -8.89 -21.98 -31.15
C SER A 490 -9.69 -23.25 -30.84
N TYR A 491 -9.74 -23.67 -29.57
CA TYR A 491 -10.51 -24.85 -29.16
C TYR A 491 -12.02 -24.58 -29.22
N LEU A 492 -12.49 -23.44 -28.73
CA LEU A 492 -13.89 -23.01 -28.87
C LEU A 492 -14.26 -22.77 -30.33
N HIS A 493 -13.38 -22.14 -31.12
CA HIS A 493 -13.58 -21.97 -32.56
C HIS A 493 -13.59 -23.30 -33.30
N LYS A 494 -12.83 -24.31 -32.86
CA LYS A 494 -12.85 -25.68 -33.43
C LYS A 494 -14.13 -26.43 -33.06
N VAL A 495 -14.58 -26.32 -31.83
CA VAL A 495 -15.77 -27.03 -31.33
C VAL A 495 -17.07 -26.39 -31.82
N LEU A 496 -17.07 -25.07 -31.98
CA LEU A 496 -18.22 -24.26 -32.39
C LEU A 496 -18.12 -23.75 -33.84
N ASP A 497 -17.13 -24.23 -34.63
CA ASP A 497 -17.06 -23.94 -36.06
C ASP A 497 -18.37 -24.42 -36.72
N PRO A 498 -19.11 -23.54 -37.41
CA PRO A 498 -20.33 -23.92 -38.13
C PRO A 498 -20.14 -25.12 -39.07
N ARG A 499 -18.94 -25.31 -39.63
CA ARG A 499 -18.59 -26.44 -40.50
C ARG A 499 -18.49 -27.78 -39.76
N ASN A 500 -18.21 -27.76 -38.45
CA ASN A 500 -18.20 -28.95 -37.57
C ASN A 500 -19.58 -29.23 -36.95
N ILE A 501 -20.47 -28.25 -36.94
CA ILE A 501 -21.87 -28.37 -36.50
C ILE A 501 -22.72 -29.05 -37.58
N GLN A 502 -22.52 -28.72 -38.87
CA GLN A 502 -23.20 -29.42 -39.99
C GLN A 502 -22.86 -30.92 -40.08
N LYS A 503 -21.65 -31.34 -39.67
CA LYS A 503 -21.24 -32.76 -39.70
C LYS A 503 -21.94 -33.64 -38.65
N ASN A 504 -22.60 -33.05 -37.66
CA ASN A 504 -23.18 -33.78 -36.52
C ASN A 504 -24.72 -33.69 -36.45
N GLY A 505 -25.39 -33.32 -37.55
CA GLY A 505 -26.83 -33.51 -37.71
C GLY A 505 -27.73 -32.57 -36.90
N PHE A 506 -27.23 -31.42 -36.44
CA PHE A 506 -28.08 -30.39 -35.83
C PHE A 506 -28.62 -29.47 -36.93
N ILE A 507 -29.91 -29.63 -37.26
CA ILE A 507 -30.65 -28.67 -38.09
C ILE A 507 -31.25 -27.64 -37.13
N TYR A 508 -30.80 -26.39 -37.24
CA TYR A 508 -31.55 -25.24 -36.72
C TYR A 508 -31.67 -24.22 -37.86
N ASN A 509 -32.90 -24.10 -38.36
CA ASN A 509 -33.33 -22.99 -39.20
C ASN A 509 -33.39 -21.73 -38.31
N ASP A 510 -33.11 -20.58 -38.90
CA ASP A 510 -33.11 -19.23 -38.31
C ASP A 510 -31.79 -18.71 -37.72
N LEU A 511 -30.71 -18.79 -38.52
CA LEU A 511 -29.67 -17.76 -38.47
C LEU A 511 -29.39 -17.28 -39.90
N ASP A 512 -29.88 -16.08 -40.20
CA ASP A 512 -29.58 -15.35 -41.42
C ASP A 512 -28.06 -15.18 -41.55
N THR A 513 -27.58 -15.42 -42.76
CA THR A 513 -26.16 -15.50 -43.12
C THR A 513 -25.55 -14.10 -43.18
N GLU A 514 -25.09 -13.60 -42.03
CA GLU A 514 -23.93 -12.72 -41.85
C GLU A 514 -23.95 -12.22 -40.39
N HIS A 515 -22.84 -12.43 -39.67
CA HIS A 515 -22.42 -11.81 -38.40
C HIS A 515 -21.99 -12.76 -37.27
N THR A 516 -20.81 -12.43 -36.76
CA THR A 516 -20.24 -12.68 -35.44
C THR A 516 -21.25 -12.96 -34.32
N ILE A 517 -20.98 -14.01 -33.53
CA ILE A 517 -21.63 -14.26 -32.24
C ILE A 517 -21.42 -13.02 -31.36
N SER A 518 -22.49 -12.25 -31.10
CA SER A 518 -22.38 -11.01 -30.34
C SER A 518 -22.14 -11.32 -28.85
N SER A 519 -21.39 -10.44 -28.20
CA SER A 519 -21.09 -10.45 -26.76
C SER A 519 -22.35 -10.46 -25.88
N GLN A 520 -23.50 -10.03 -26.41
CA GLN A 520 -24.80 -10.11 -25.73
C GLN A 520 -25.33 -11.54 -25.59
N HIS A 521 -25.03 -12.44 -26.55
CA HIS A 521 -25.46 -13.84 -26.47
C HIS A 521 -24.67 -14.63 -25.41
N ILE A 522 -23.37 -14.36 -25.33
CA ILE A 522 -22.48 -14.94 -24.30
C ILE A 522 -22.86 -14.39 -22.91
N SER A 523 -23.16 -13.09 -22.82
CA SER A 523 -23.60 -12.47 -21.56
C SER A 523 -24.96 -12.99 -21.09
N ARG A 524 -25.89 -13.33 -22.00
CA ARG A 524 -27.17 -13.96 -21.64
C ARG A 524 -26.99 -15.36 -21.04
N ILE A 525 -26.07 -16.16 -21.58
CA ILE A 525 -25.78 -17.50 -21.04
C ILE A 525 -25.14 -17.41 -19.65
N ILE A 526 -24.22 -16.45 -19.45
CA ILE A 526 -23.57 -16.21 -18.16
C ILE A 526 -24.56 -15.64 -17.12
N ASN A 527 -25.51 -14.80 -17.54
CA ASN A 527 -26.53 -14.25 -16.64
C ASN A 527 -27.59 -15.29 -16.24
N LEU A 528 -27.87 -16.29 -17.09
CA LEU A 528 -28.74 -17.42 -16.76
C LEU A 528 -28.12 -18.37 -15.71
N GLU A 529 -26.80 -18.38 -15.54
CA GLU A 529 -26.11 -19.18 -14.50
C GLU A 529 -25.95 -18.44 -13.16
N ASN A 530 -26.03 -17.11 -13.14
CA ASN A 530 -25.79 -16.30 -11.92
C ASN A 530 -27.07 -15.97 -11.12
N ASP A 531 -28.26 -16.37 -11.60
CA ASP A 531 -29.50 -16.14 -10.89
C ASP A 531 -29.75 -17.24 -9.82
N ASN A 532 -29.62 -16.84 -8.56
CA ASN A 532 -29.65 -17.68 -7.34
C ASN A 532 -31.06 -18.21 -6.99
N SER A 533 -31.72 -18.89 -7.92
CA SER A 533 -32.86 -19.75 -7.60
C SER A 533 -32.56 -21.15 -8.08
N VAL A 534 -32.15 -22.04 -7.17
CA VAL A 534 -31.87 -23.46 -7.43
C VAL A 534 -32.95 -24.05 -8.34
N PRO A 535 -32.67 -24.36 -9.61
CA PRO A 535 -33.49 -25.28 -10.37
C PRO A 535 -32.88 -26.67 -10.13
N LYS A 536 -33.65 -27.57 -9.50
CA LYS A 536 -33.33 -29.00 -9.58
C LYS A 536 -33.47 -29.40 -11.04
N ILE A 537 -32.36 -29.40 -11.77
CA ILE A 537 -32.30 -29.96 -13.11
C ILE A 537 -32.23 -31.49 -12.95
N ASN A 538 -33.36 -32.17 -13.18
CA ASN A 538 -33.36 -33.60 -13.46
C ASN A 538 -33.00 -33.79 -14.94
N LEU A 539 -31.71 -33.92 -15.22
CA LEU A 539 -31.23 -34.33 -16.54
C LEU A 539 -31.33 -35.85 -16.64
N GLU A 540 -32.50 -36.35 -17.06
CA GLU A 540 -32.56 -37.71 -17.64
C GLU A 540 -31.96 -37.68 -19.05
N ILE A 541 -30.63 -37.72 -19.12
CA ILE A 541 -29.93 -37.94 -20.38
C ILE A 541 -30.00 -39.44 -20.68
N THR A 542 -31.08 -39.82 -21.35
CA THR A 542 -31.26 -41.14 -21.95
C THR A 542 -30.39 -41.25 -23.21
N ARG A 543 -29.06 -41.31 -23.06
CA ARG A 543 -28.11 -42.11 -23.90
C ARG A 543 -26.64 -41.81 -23.59
N THR A 544 -25.89 -42.90 -23.52
CA THR A 544 -24.50 -43.06 -23.10
C THR A 544 -23.49 -42.52 -24.11
N GLN A 545 -23.13 -41.24 -24.03
CA GLN A 545 -21.87 -40.75 -24.63
C GLN A 545 -20.80 -40.48 -23.55
N PRO A 546 -19.64 -41.16 -23.60
CA PRO A 546 -18.60 -41.12 -22.56
C PRO A 546 -18.11 -39.71 -22.18
N ARG A 547 -18.15 -38.78 -23.14
CA ARG A 547 -17.67 -37.40 -22.98
C ARG A 547 -18.53 -36.53 -22.05
N PHE A 548 -19.84 -36.76 -22.00
CA PHE A 548 -20.75 -35.99 -21.12
C PHE A 548 -20.77 -36.54 -19.70
N LYS A 549 -20.61 -37.87 -19.55
CA LYS A 549 -20.49 -38.53 -18.25
C LYS A 549 -19.19 -38.15 -17.51
N LYS A 550 -18.12 -37.85 -18.26
CA LYS A 550 -16.86 -37.33 -17.72
C LYS A 550 -17.00 -35.91 -17.16
N LEU A 551 -17.81 -35.07 -17.80
CA LEU A 551 -18.10 -33.71 -17.33
C LEU A 551 -18.99 -33.73 -16.08
N GLU A 552 -20.00 -34.61 -16.05
CA GLU A 552 -20.88 -34.76 -14.89
C GLU A 552 -20.13 -35.25 -13.64
N ASN A 553 -19.24 -36.24 -13.77
CA ASN A 553 -18.45 -36.75 -12.64
C ASN A 553 -17.50 -35.68 -12.07
N LEU A 554 -16.88 -34.88 -12.92
CA LEU A 554 -16.01 -33.76 -12.50
C LEU A 554 -16.77 -32.70 -11.69
N ILE A 555 -18.06 -32.51 -11.98
CA ILE A 555 -18.91 -31.53 -11.29
C ILE A 555 -19.39 -32.10 -9.94
N ARG A 556 -19.79 -33.38 -9.90
CA ARG A 556 -20.26 -34.05 -8.67
C ARG A 556 -19.15 -34.29 -7.62
N GLU A 557 -17.90 -34.47 -8.05
CA GLU A 557 -16.74 -34.64 -7.16
C GLU A 557 -16.24 -33.31 -6.55
N SER A 558 -16.78 -32.17 -6.99
CA SER A 558 -16.47 -30.86 -6.41
C SER A 558 -17.43 -30.54 -5.24
N ASP A 559 -16.94 -30.71 -4.02
CA ASP A 559 -17.62 -30.61 -2.70
C ASP A 559 -18.23 -29.22 -2.36
N PHE A 560 -19.05 -28.64 -3.24
CA PHE A 560 -19.48 -27.23 -3.12
C PHE A 560 -20.78 -27.00 -2.32
N TRP A 561 -21.51 -28.06 -1.89
CA TRP A 561 -22.92 -27.91 -1.48
C TRP A 561 -23.34 -28.61 -0.18
N LYS A 562 -22.69 -28.33 0.97
CA LYS A 562 -23.29 -28.60 2.29
C LYS A 562 -23.41 -27.33 3.14
N THR A 563 -24.63 -26.80 3.17
CA THR A 563 -25.12 -25.63 3.90
C THR A 563 -25.58 -25.97 5.33
N VAL A 564 -25.41 -25.05 6.29
CA VAL A 564 -26.24 -24.97 7.51
C VAL A 564 -26.72 -23.52 7.69
N SER A 565 -28.03 -23.39 7.92
CA SER A 565 -28.86 -22.19 7.97
C SER A 565 -28.80 -21.43 9.30
N PHE A 566 -28.91 -20.10 9.25
CA PHE A 566 -29.19 -19.25 10.42
C PHE A 566 -30.65 -18.80 10.43
N ASP A 567 -31.27 -18.90 11.61
CA ASP A 567 -32.62 -18.42 11.92
C ASP A 567 -32.54 -17.06 12.63
N HIS A 568 -33.41 -16.13 12.25
CA HIS A 568 -33.47 -14.74 12.72
C HIS A 568 -34.61 -14.58 13.73
N LYS A 569 -34.32 -14.07 14.93
CA LYS A 569 -35.33 -13.37 15.74
C LYS A 569 -34.74 -12.14 16.44
N SER A 570 -35.31 -10.98 16.06
CA SER A 570 -35.86 -9.86 16.88
C SER A 570 -35.19 -9.56 18.26
N SER A 571 -35.01 -8.35 18.76
CA SER A 571 -35.83 -7.13 18.64
C SER A 571 -35.18 -5.99 19.46
N ILE A 572 -35.36 -4.76 18.97
CA ILE A 572 -35.81 -3.55 19.71
C ILE A 572 -34.87 -2.87 20.73
N ASN A 573 -34.55 -1.64 20.32
CA ASN A 573 -34.07 -0.46 21.06
C ASN A 573 -34.99 -0.08 22.23
N PRO A 574 -34.46 0.23 23.42
CA PRO A 574 -35.22 0.99 24.39
C PRO A 574 -34.41 2.12 25.02
N PHE A 575 -33.98 3.07 24.18
CA PHE A 575 -33.84 4.48 24.52
C PHE A 575 -32.85 4.79 25.69
N PRO A 576 -33.08 5.79 26.54
CA PRO A 576 -33.17 7.24 26.32
C PRO A 576 -32.28 7.96 27.35
N HIS A 577 -32.06 9.26 27.14
CA HIS A 577 -31.68 10.23 28.17
C HIS A 577 -30.18 10.54 28.37
N VAL A 578 -29.94 11.87 28.29
CA VAL A 578 -28.95 12.67 29.02
C VAL A 578 -27.58 12.85 28.33
N ASN A 579 -27.12 14.05 27.92
CA ASN A 579 -27.73 15.38 27.79
C ASN A 579 -26.89 16.20 26.77
N GLU A 580 -27.58 16.97 25.93
CA GLU A 580 -27.04 17.99 25.02
C GLU A 580 -26.78 19.29 25.81
N GLY A 581 -25.56 19.49 26.33
CA GLY A 581 -25.16 20.80 26.87
C GLY A 581 -24.23 20.78 28.07
N ALA A 582 -22.95 20.47 27.86
CA ALA A 582 -21.88 20.84 28.80
C ALA A 582 -20.73 21.51 28.03
N SER A 583 -20.94 22.78 27.70
CA SER A 583 -19.97 23.68 27.09
C SER A 583 -19.30 24.54 28.17
N LEU A 584 -17.96 24.49 28.26
CA LEU A 584 -17.02 25.50 28.79
C LEU A 584 -15.66 24.77 28.81
N ILE A 585 -14.62 25.12 28.03
CA ILE A 585 -13.87 26.38 28.08
C ILE A 585 -13.26 26.60 26.68
N MET A 586 -13.65 27.71 26.03
CA MET A 586 -12.89 28.34 24.95
C MET A 586 -11.91 29.36 25.54
N ASN A 587 -10.83 29.64 24.80
CA ASN A 587 -9.92 30.80 24.86
C ASN A 587 -8.61 30.67 25.65
N LEU A 588 -7.56 30.12 25.01
CA LEU A 588 -6.16 30.49 25.30
C LEU A 588 -5.36 30.73 23.99
N PRO A 589 -4.59 31.82 23.89
CA PRO A 589 -3.78 32.16 22.72
C PRO A 589 -2.45 31.38 22.63
N ILE A 590 -2.01 31.11 21.39
CA ILE A 590 -0.93 30.20 20.97
C ILE A 590 0.48 30.50 21.53
N HIS A 591 0.73 31.67 22.12
CA HIS A 591 2.06 32.04 22.63
C HIS A 591 2.36 31.49 24.03
N GLU A 592 1.36 30.96 24.76
CA GLU A 592 1.55 30.33 26.07
C GLU A 592 1.85 28.82 26.01
N ILE A 593 1.84 28.19 24.83
CA ILE A 593 2.04 26.73 24.71
C ILE A 593 3.50 26.33 24.40
N LEU A 594 4.36 27.25 23.95
CA LEU A 594 5.73 26.90 23.50
C LEU A 594 6.85 27.13 24.53
N HIS A 595 6.53 27.28 25.81
CA HIS A 595 7.54 27.40 26.87
C HIS A 595 7.22 26.52 28.07
N THR A 596 7.53 25.22 28.02
CA THR A 596 7.93 24.49 29.23
C THR A 596 8.74 23.22 28.95
N ARG A 597 10.05 23.32 29.29
CA ARG A 597 10.90 22.36 30.03
C ARG A 597 10.99 20.91 29.47
N SER A 598 12.14 20.36 29.09
CA SER A 598 13.35 20.25 29.93
C SER A 598 14.55 19.73 29.14
N ASN A 599 15.58 20.56 29.00
CA ASN A 599 16.95 20.14 28.70
C ASN A 599 17.75 20.28 30.01
N HIS A 600 18.07 19.17 30.68
CA HIS A 600 19.01 19.05 31.80
C HIS A 600 19.12 17.54 32.11
N ARG A 601 20.26 16.85 32.12
CA ARG A 601 21.68 17.18 32.28
C ARG A 601 22.52 15.99 31.76
N LEU A 602 23.58 16.29 31.00
CA LEU A 602 24.99 15.78 31.09
C LEU A 602 25.23 14.24 31.08
N SER A 603 26.21 13.63 30.38
CA SER A 603 27.52 14.11 29.89
C SER A 603 28.28 12.99 29.16
N ARG A 604 29.33 13.40 28.43
CA ARG A 604 30.50 12.65 27.92
C ARG A 604 30.38 11.98 26.54
N ARG A 605 30.76 12.73 25.50
CA ARG A 605 32.00 12.52 24.71
C ARG A 605 32.23 13.70 23.77
N ALA A 606 33.49 14.08 23.61
CA ALA A 606 33.94 15.30 22.97
C ALA A 606 33.65 15.32 21.45
N HIS A 607 33.00 16.38 20.96
CA HIS A 607 32.87 16.64 19.53
C HIS A 607 34.21 17.15 18.93
N PRO A 608 34.53 16.78 17.68
CA PRO A 608 35.81 17.09 17.06
C PRO A 608 36.02 18.60 16.80
N LYS A 609 37.26 19.06 17.02
CA LYS A 609 37.71 20.47 17.06
C LYS A 609 37.39 21.30 15.80
N TRP A 610 37.08 20.67 14.66
CA TRP A 610 36.74 21.38 13.42
C TRP A 610 35.30 21.96 13.43
N TYR A 611 34.38 21.38 14.20
CA TYR A 611 33.00 21.88 14.32
C TYR A 611 32.93 23.17 15.15
N VAL A 612 33.76 23.26 16.20
CA VAL A 612 33.87 24.46 17.06
C VAL A 612 34.46 25.65 16.28
N ALA A 613 35.34 25.41 15.30
CA ALA A 613 35.95 26.48 14.50
C ALA A 613 34.95 27.11 13.50
N LYS A 614 34.15 26.30 12.80
CA LYS A 614 33.09 26.81 11.89
C LYS A 614 31.98 27.50 12.67
N TYR A 615 31.58 26.97 13.82
CA TYR A 615 30.54 27.57 14.66
C TYR A 615 30.99 28.90 15.28
N ARG A 616 32.24 29.01 15.75
CA ARG A 616 32.80 30.30 16.21
C ARG A 616 32.91 31.34 15.10
N LYS A 617 33.22 30.93 13.87
CA LYS A 617 33.28 31.84 12.70
C LYS A 617 31.88 32.34 12.29
N PHE A 618 30.87 31.47 12.37
CA PHE A 618 29.46 31.81 12.16
C PHE A 618 28.93 32.76 13.25
N MET A 619 29.20 32.45 14.53
CA MET A 619 28.79 33.29 15.66
C MET A 619 29.48 34.66 15.63
N LYS A 620 30.76 34.74 15.27
CA LYS A 620 31.46 36.03 15.08
C LYS A 620 30.86 36.86 13.94
N LYS A 621 30.43 36.23 12.84
CA LYS A 621 29.78 36.94 11.70
C LYS A 621 28.39 37.45 12.06
N LYS A 622 27.63 36.68 12.86
CA LYS A 622 26.31 37.10 13.38
C LYS A 622 26.42 38.23 14.40
N LEU A 623 27.37 38.12 15.34
CA LEU A 623 27.63 39.17 16.34
C LEU A 623 28.15 40.47 15.70
N LEU A 624 28.93 40.38 14.61
CA LEU A 624 29.38 41.53 13.82
C LEU A 624 28.20 42.19 13.08
N LYS A 625 27.29 41.40 12.49
CA LYS A 625 26.06 41.91 11.86
C LYS A 625 25.14 42.61 12.86
N GLU A 626 24.96 42.02 14.05
CA GLU A 626 24.15 42.61 15.11
C GLU A 626 24.76 43.91 15.66
N LYS A 627 26.10 43.97 15.83
CA LYS A 627 26.79 45.21 16.21
C LYS A 627 26.76 46.29 15.12
N LEU A 628 26.88 45.91 13.85
CA LEU A 628 26.77 46.86 12.72
C LEU A 628 25.36 47.43 12.59
N SER A 629 24.32 46.61 12.81
CA SER A 629 22.93 47.09 12.84
C SER A 629 22.63 48.03 14.01
N GLN A 630 23.30 47.83 15.15
CA GLN A 630 23.19 48.72 16.32
C GLN A 630 23.96 50.04 16.16
N LEU A 631 24.89 50.12 15.20
CA LEU A 631 25.70 51.32 14.93
C LEU A 631 25.23 52.13 13.71
N HIS A 632 24.12 51.75 13.05
CA HIS A 632 23.57 52.41 11.85
C HIS A 632 24.61 52.67 10.74
N LEU A 633 25.54 51.73 10.54
CA LEU A 633 26.47 51.76 9.42
C LEU A 633 26.05 50.69 8.41
N GLU A 634 25.57 51.13 7.24
CA GLU A 634 25.37 50.24 6.09
C GLU A 634 26.73 49.81 5.56
N SER A 635 26.99 48.50 5.54
CA SER A 635 28.18 47.97 4.87
C SER A 635 27.94 48.01 3.36
N THR A 636 28.56 48.97 2.68
CA THR A 636 28.80 48.85 1.23
C THR A 636 29.76 47.69 0.99
N ASN A 637 29.36 46.76 0.13
CA ASN A 637 30.15 45.60 -0.26
C ASN A 637 31.37 46.05 -1.06
N ASP A 638 32.55 45.84 -0.51
CA ASP A 638 33.78 45.49 -1.24
C ASP A 638 34.51 44.39 -0.47
#